data_AF-A0A381UXE0-F1
#
_entry.id   AF-A0A381UXE0-F1
#
_cell.length_a   1.000
_cell.length_b   1.000
_cell.length_c   1.000
_cell.angle_alpha   90.00
_cell.angle_beta   90.00
_cell.angle_gamma   90.00
#
_symmetry.space_group_name_H-M   'P 1'
#
loop_
_entity.id
_entity.type
_entity.pdbx_description
1 polymer ?
#
loop_
_entity_poly.entity_id
_entity_poly.type
_entity_poly.pdbx_seq_one_letter_code
_entity_poly.pdbx_strand_id
1 'polypeptide(L)'
;MFDWTKLQRLFTLIFCLALIACSQNQNIPPQNKTGKQDNIIDGVIWEAGNWEPHLLPKEKGRSWGNHRAVVKTESNHQAVGVRIPWRRSDDNPQDKAVFVVDAQSDQALHNVIVKSINNEFGEIIFEPNNKSNIYHIYYFPFESTGGWYPKINYLSSDQTADDNWLNTIGEISDNLFNSLPQGKVTHIQSVDNFHSFFPMEVIATVSETEQLFNNANSSYILFSEDRTHSIRMPNFIPKRWADRRLINSFEGSAKRGEYYTFQIGVLAKEQALNDLNVLYTDFTSLSGASINASEFICFNLGGVDLKGQSFKKPISIDKGFVQPLWFGVQIPNNESGRFSGEITITPRNAPAQKVLVNITIEDEIASNSGDDYPENMTRMRWLNSTIGTDPNFIIPPFTPVEYSGNLLSVLGRKVRLGHMGLPDQIDSYFNPEMTGLDNKPNHILSQPIAFNVTVGGHLESWASTAFKPITESKSRMSWGVKNESKKFKLLISGAMEYEGMLDYQIRLVAKNDVFIENIEVPIYMLSDAATYILGLGHKGQKRPDKVNWKWDVKNHQEGVWLGGINKGIQYVLRDENYIRPLNTNFYQNQPLVLPKSWENDGNGGISIETNKDHVLVRNYSGSRSMLAGDTLHFNIKFLITPFKLLNTKDHFQTRFVHKYVPVDTVIAWGGTVVNIHHANEINPYINYPFFNLGKQTNYIQEAHQKNVKVKLYNTIRELTYKTHEIFAMRSLGFEIFNDGEGGGHSWLQEHLRDHYHSAWHAWSVDDAAILNKGTSRWTNYYVEGLNWLAKNQEIDGLYLDDIAFSRETVKRIVSILYKHRPEVVIDLHSANQFNPRDGFINSTMLYMEHFPFISRLWFGEYFEYEKDKDYWFTEVSGLPFGLMGEMLQGGGHPYRGMLYGMTTRMYGKYDVRPIWKLMDNFDIENSEMKGYWLDNSPVKTNHENIIATSYLKSDRMLIALASWSEQDEKVNLDMDWKQIGFKSNRLFSPKVDTLQAYQEFNLEGPITIPKNMGLFLILEKK
;
A
#
# COMPACT_ATOMS: atom_id res chain seq x y z
N MET A 1 60.30 60.30 -12.85
CA MET A 1 59.36 60.67 -13.94
C MET A 1 58.74 59.36 -14.41
N PHE A 2 57.52 59.06 -13.95
CA PHE A 2 56.85 57.78 -14.24
C PHE A 2 56.21 57.84 -15.64
N ASP A 3 56.47 56.83 -16.45
CA ASP A 3 56.01 56.71 -17.84
C ASP A 3 54.53 56.29 -17.89
N TRP A 4 53.65 57.30 -17.89
CA TRP A 4 52.19 57.14 -17.95
C TRP A 4 51.71 56.38 -19.19
N THR A 5 52.48 56.36 -20.27
CA THR A 5 52.12 55.67 -21.51
C THR A 5 52.20 54.14 -21.41
N LYS A 6 53.05 53.59 -20.51
CA LYS A 6 53.08 52.14 -20.24
C LYS A 6 51.91 51.69 -19.35
N LEU A 7 51.48 52.52 -18.40
CA LEU A 7 50.36 52.21 -17.51
C LEU A 7 49.02 52.25 -18.27
N GLN A 8 48.84 53.22 -19.19
CA GLN A 8 47.67 53.26 -20.07
C GLN A 8 47.63 52.04 -20.99
N ARG A 9 48.74 51.63 -21.62
CA ARG A 9 48.75 50.42 -22.47
C ARG A 9 48.43 49.14 -21.69
N LEU A 10 48.86 49.03 -20.44
CA LEU A 10 48.53 47.89 -19.58
C LEU A 10 47.04 47.89 -19.20
N PHE A 11 46.46 49.05 -18.87
CA PHE A 11 45.03 49.18 -18.61
C PHE A 11 44.17 48.93 -19.86
N THR A 12 44.56 49.43 -21.03
CA THR A 12 43.83 49.16 -22.28
C THR A 12 43.93 47.67 -22.68
N LEU A 13 45.08 47.01 -22.45
CA LEU A 13 45.22 45.58 -22.73
C LEU A 13 44.38 44.73 -21.75
N ILE A 14 44.33 45.08 -20.47
CA ILE A 14 43.49 44.42 -19.46
C ILE A 14 42.00 44.69 -19.72
N PHE A 15 41.63 45.90 -20.15
CA PHE A 15 40.24 46.23 -20.48
C PHE A 15 39.78 45.59 -21.80
N CYS A 16 40.66 45.46 -22.80
CA CYS A 16 40.40 44.70 -24.02
C CYS A 16 40.34 43.19 -23.76
N LEU A 17 41.19 42.63 -22.87
CA LEU A 17 41.11 41.23 -22.46
C LEU A 17 39.85 40.95 -21.61
N ALA A 18 39.42 41.90 -20.77
CA ALA A 18 38.16 41.81 -20.03
C ALA A 18 36.93 41.94 -20.93
N LEU A 19 36.97 42.79 -21.98
CA LEU A 19 35.91 42.86 -22.99
C LEU A 19 35.87 41.63 -23.90
N ILE A 20 37.01 41.00 -24.20
CA ILE A 20 37.06 39.72 -24.95
C ILE A 20 36.63 38.53 -24.06
N ALA A 21 36.87 38.59 -22.74
CA ALA A 21 36.37 37.62 -21.77
C ALA A 21 34.86 37.81 -21.45
N CYS A 22 34.34 39.04 -21.54
CA CYS A 22 32.91 39.34 -21.38
C CYS A 22 32.10 39.29 -22.70
N SER A 23 32.75 39.16 -23.87
CA SER A 23 32.07 39.00 -25.16
C SER A 23 32.13 37.57 -25.71
N GLN A 24 32.66 36.61 -24.96
CA GLN A 24 32.28 35.21 -25.16
C GLN A 24 30.92 34.98 -24.50
N ASN A 25 29.89 35.61 -25.08
CA ASN A 25 28.64 34.89 -25.28
C ASN A 25 29.04 33.64 -26.07
N GLN A 26 29.34 32.56 -25.36
CA GLN A 26 29.04 31.26 -25.91
C GLN A 26 27.55 31.33 -26.20
N ASN A 27 27.21 31.62 -27.45
CA ASN A 27 26.01 31.08 -28.06
C ASN A 27 26.13 29.56 -27.92
N ILE A 28 25.83 29.08 -26.71
CA ILE A 28 25.46 27.71 -26.47
C ILE A 28 24.21 27.57 -27.35
N PRO A 29 24.25 26.71 -28.39
CA PRO A 29 23.05 26.49 -29.17
C PRO A 29 21.97 26.08 -28.16
N PRO A 30 20.80 26.75 -28.12
CA PRO A 30 19.68 26.26 -27.31
C PRO A 30 19.49 24.78 -27.65
N GLN A 31 18.95 23.99 -26.70
CA GLN A 31 18.35 22.70 -27.08
C GLN A 31 17.40 23.03 -28.24
N ASN A 32 17.81 22.63 -29.44
CA ASN A 32 17.13 23.02 -30.66
C ASN A 32 15.69 22.53 -30.52
N LYS A 33 14.74 23.46 -30.33
CA LYS A 33 13.42 23.34 -30.95
C LYS A 33 13.66 23.50 -32.46
N THR A 34 14.36 22.53 -33.06
CA THR A 34 14.41 22.43 -34.51
C THR A 34 12.97 22.19 -34.94
N GLY A 35 12.41 23.07 -35.75
CA GLY A 35 11.11 22.85 -36.42
C GLY A 35 11.11 21.67 -37.41
N LYS A 36 11.97 20.65 -37.20
CA LYS A 36 11.82 19.32 -37.78
C LYS A 36 10.72 18.61 -36.97
N GLN A 37 9.90 17.80 -37.63
CA GLN A 37 9.07 16.83 -36.93
C GLN A 37 10.00 15.93 -36.11
N ASP A 38 10.05 16.13 -34.79
CA ASP A 38 10.97 15.42 -33.87
C ASP A 38 10.73 13.90 -33.85
N ASN A 39 9.63 13.42 -34.45
CA ASN A 39 9.21 12.02 -34.48
C ASN A 39 9.54 11.28 -35.79
N ILE A 40 10.45 11.79 -36.63
CA ILE A 40 10.91 11.07 -37.83
C ILE A 40 12.28 10.43 -37.57
N ILE A 41 12.34 9.10 -37.63
CA ILE A 41 13.58 8.31 -37.51
C ILE A 41 13.67 7.37 -38.71
N ASP A 42 14.83 7.32 -39.37
CA ASP A 42 15.07 6.51 -40.59
C ASP A 42 14.05 6.77 -41.72
N GLY A 43 13.50 7.98 -41.79
CA GLY A 43 12.47 8.37 -42.74
C GLY A 43 11.06 7.83 -42.42
N VAL A 44 10.86 7.28 -41.23
CA VAL A 44 9.59 6.73 -40.71
C VAL A 44 9.04 7.61 -39.61
N ILE A 45 7.74 7.88 -39.64
CA ILE A 45 7.03 8.70 -38.65
C ILE A 45 6.63 7.81 -37.45
N TRP A 46 6.94 8.24 -36.24
CA TRP A 46 6.55 7.57 -35.00
C TRP A 46 5.36 8.28 -34.36
N GLU A 47 4.26 7.59 -34.12
CA GLU A 47 3.05 8.21 -33.56
C GLU A 47 2.15 7.21 -32.82
N ALA A 48 1.12 7.72 -32.13
CA ALA A 48 0.01 6.91 -31.67
C ALA A 48 -1.00 6.75 -32.80
N GLY A 49 -1.34 5.52 -33.16
CA GLY A 49 -2.34 5.22 -34.17
C GLY A 49 -3.78 5.34 -33.66
N ASN A 50 -3.98 5.36 -32.34
CA ASN A 50 -5.28 5.52 -31.66
C ASN A 50 -6.37 4.57 -32.19
N TRP A 51 -6.04 3.29 -32.35
CA TRP A 51 -7.00 2.25 -32.72
C TRP A 51 -7.50 1.48 -31.49
N GLU A 52 -8.63 0.79 -31.62
CA GLU A 52 -9.13 -0.07 -30.54
C GLU A 52 -8.30 -1.35 -30.45
N PRO A 53 -7.81 -1.75 -29.25
CA PRO A 53 -7.09 -3.00 -29.08
C PRO A 53 -7.90 -4.21 -29.61
N HIS A 54 -7.25 -5.10 -30.35
CA HIS A 54 -7.88 -6.31 -30.92
C HIS A 54 -8.47 -7.26 -29.86
N LEU A 55 -7.96 -7.17 -28.63
CA LEU A 55 -8.45 -7.93 -27.48
C LEU A 55 -8.79 -6.94 -26.37
N LEU A 56 -10.05 -6.98 -25.91
CA LEU A 56 -10.46 -6.13 -24.80
C LEU A 56 -9.78 -6.58 -23.49
N PRO A 57 -9.45 -5.66 -22.56
CA PRO A 57 -8.67 -5.97 -21.36
C PRO A 57 -9.16 -7.16 -20.52
N LYS A 58 -10.48 -7.38 -20.45
CA LYS A 58 -11.07 -8.47 -19.65
C LYS A 58 -11.02 -9.85 -20.32
N GLU A 59 -10.79 -9.89 -21.63
CA GLU A 59 -11.07 -11.06 -22.45
C GLU A 59 -9.87 -12.01 -22.51
N LYS A 60 -10.20 -13.30 -22.58
CA LYS A 60 -9.23 -14.34 -22.91
C LYS A 60 -9.18 -14.46 -24.42
N GLY A 61 -7.98 -14.44 -25.01
CA GLY A 61 -7.82 -14.60 -26.44
C GLY A 61 -6.48 -14.12 -26.97
N ARG A 62 -6.38 -14.02 -28.29
CA ARG A 62 -5.20 -13.54 -29.00
C ARG A 62 -5.39 -12.10 -29.44
N SER A 63 -4.34 -11.30 -29.31
CA SER A 63 -4.22 -9.97 -29.86
C SER A 63 -3.11 -9.95 -30.91
N TRP A 64 -3.26 -9.12 -31.95
CA TRP A 64 -2.17 -8.86 -32.88
C TRP A 64 -1.03 -8.05 -32.26
N GLY A 65 -1.25 -7.44 -31.09
CA GLY A 65 -0.28 -6.65 -30.36
C GLY A 65 -0.67 -5.17 -30.27
N ASN A 66 0.13 -4.42 -29.51
CA ASN A 66 -0.10 -2.99 -29.25
C ASN A 66 0.67 -2.08 -30.24
N HIS A 67 1.41 -2.67 -31.17
CA HIS A 67 2.32 -1.93 -32.05
C HIS A 67 2.28 -2.44 -33.48
N ARG A 68 2.40 -1.54 -34.45
CA ARG A 68 2.42 -1.89 -35.88
C ARG A 68 3.28 -0.95 -36.73
N ALA A 69 3.83 -1.47 -37.81
CA ALA A 69 4.37 -0.67 -38.91
C ALA A 69 3.36 -0.52 -40.04
N VAL A 70 3.22 0.69 -40.60
CA VAL A 70 2.36 0.98 -41.75
C VAL A 70 3.19 0.95 -43.02
N VAL A 71 2.97 -0.07 -43.85
CA VAL A 71 3.73 -0.34 -45.07
C VAL A 71 2.90 -0.04 -46.29
N LYS A 72 3.45 0.77 -47.20
CA LYS A 72 2.87 1.04 -48.52
C LYS A 72 3.58 0.21 -49.58
N THR A 73 2.83 -0.46 -50.42
CA THR A 73 3.36 -1.26 -51.54
C THR A 73 2.79 -0.74 -52.85
N GLU A 74 3.48 -1.01 -53.96
CA GLU A 74 2.91 -0.88 -55.29
C GLU A 74 2.03 -2.11 -55.60
N SER A 75 0.97 -1.95 -56.39
CA SER A 75 0.02 -3.03 -56.70
C SER A 75 0.54 -3.96 -57.79
N ASN A 76 0.31 -5.28 -57.63
CA ASN A 76 0.57 -6.40 -58.57
C ASN A 76 1.97 -7.04 -58.54
N HIS A 77 2.37 -7.64 -57.41
CA HIS A 77 3.56 -8.49 -57.34
C HIS A 77 3.29 -9.79 -56.60
N GLN A 78 3.99 -10.87 -56.99
CA GLN A 78 3.84 -12.20 -56.36
C GLN A 78 4.43 -12.27 -54.94
N ALA A 79 5.37 -11.39 -54.62
CA ALA A 79 5.91 -11.19 -53.28
C ALA A 79 6.49 -9.79 -53.16
N VAL A 80 6.45 -9.24 -51.95
CA VAL A 80 7.04 -7.95 -51.59
C VAL A 80 7.95 -8.16 -50.39
N GLY A 81 9.16 -7.59 -50.45
CA GLY A 81 10.07 -7.51 -49.31
C GLY A 81 9.88 -6.19 -48.57
N VAL A 82 9.95 -6.20 -47.24
CA VAL A 82 9.93 -4.96 -46.44
C VAL A 82 10.96 -5.05 -45.33
N ARG A 83 11.73 -3.98 -45.15
CA ARG A 83 12.63 -3.79 -44.02
C ARG A 83 12.07 -2.71 -43.10
N ILE A 84 11.72 -3.10 -41.87
CA ILE A 84 11.13 -2.23 -40.85
C ILE A 84 12.21 -1.80 -39.86
N PRO A 85 12.56 -0.50 -39.76
CA PRO A 85 13.52 0.00 -38.77
C PRO A 85 12.84 0.25 -37.42
N TRP A 86 12.33 -0.80 -36.77
CA TRP A 86 11.50 -0.69 -35.57
C TRP A 86 12.25 -0.40 -34.26
N ARG A 87 13.58 -0.45 -34.23
CA ARG A 87 14.41 -0.05 -33.08
C ARG A 87 13.86 -0.49 -31.71
N ARG A 88 13.54 -1.77 -31.60
CA ARG A 88 12.97 -2.41 -30.42
C ARG A 88 14.03 -2.62 -29.34
N SER A 89 13.63 -2.45 -28.09
CA SER A 89 14.50 -2.63 -26.94
C SER A 89 14.22 -3.93 -26.16
N ASP A 90 13.28 -4.76 -26.59
CA ASP A 90 12.96 -6.02 -25.91
C ASP A 90 14.01 -7.11 -26.13
N ASP A 91 14.04 -8.08 -25.21
CA ASP A 91 14.91 -9.25 -25.34
C ASP A 91 14.36 -10.25 -26.35
N ASN A 92 15.29 -10.90 -27.07
CA ASN A 92 15.04 -11.94 -28.07
C ASN A 92 13.89 -11.60 -29.04
N PRO A 93 13.97 -10.46 -29.75
CA PRO A 93 12.89 -10.02 -30.63
C PRO A 93 12.56 -11.04 -31.73
N GLN A 94 13.52 -11.88 -32.13
CA GLN A 94 13.41 -12.91 -33.16
C GLN A 94 12.48 -14.07 -32.77
N ASP A 95 12.26 -14.27 -31.47
CA ASP A 95 11.40 -15.33 -30.96
C ASP A 95 9.92 -14.92 -30.93
N LYS A 96 9.61 -13.65 -31.24
CA LYS A 96 8.25 -13.08 -31.21
C LYS A 96 7.70 -12.96 -32.62
N ALA A 97 6.47 -13.42 -32.82
CA ALA A 97 5.78 -13.41 -34.10
C ALA A 97 5.51 -11.98 -34.61
N VAL A 98 5.19 -11.92 -35.89
CA VAL A 98 4.65 -10.73 -36.57
C VAL A 98 3.43 -11.14 -37.38
N PHE A 99 2.43 -10.26 -37.47
CA PHE A 99 1.27 -10.48 -38.33
C PHE A 99 1.19 -9.38 -39.38
N VAL A 100 1.08 -9.79 -40.65
CA VAL A 100 0.82 -8.85 -41.75
C VAL A 100 -0.67 -8.85 -42.02
N VAL A 101 -1.29 -7.68 -41.91
CA VAL A 101 -2.73 -7.49 -42.05
C VAL A 101 -2.99 -6.51 -43.18
N ASP A 102 -3.88 -6.87 -44.08
CA ASP A 102 -4.37 -5.97 -45.12
C ASP A 102 -5.23 -4.87 -44.49
N ALA A 103 -4.83 -3.60 -44.63
CA ALA A 103 -5.52 -2.48 -44.00
C ALA A 103 -6.93 -2.23 -44.57
N GLN A 104 -7.24 -2.74 -45.78
CA GLN A 104 -8.55 -2.59 -46.39
C GLN A 104 -9.54 -3.66 -45.91
N SER A 105 -9.11 -4.91 -45.83
CA SER A 105 -9.99 -6.03 -45.44
C SER A 105 -9.93 -6.35 -43.96
N ASP A 106 -8.93 -5.84 -43.24
CA ASP A 106 -8.62 -6.17 -41.84
C ASP A 106 -8.45 -7.69 -41.63
N GLN A 107 -7.80 -8.35 -42.59
CA GLN A 107 -7.53 -9.79 -42.54
C GLN A 107 -6.02 -10.03 -42.55
N ALA A 108 -5.58 -10.93 -41.68
CA ALA A 108 -4.20 -11.40 -41.67
C ALA A 108 -3.89 -12.20 -42.94
N LEU A 109 -2.73 -11.95 -43.53
CA LEU A 109 -2.25 -12.68 -44.69
C LEU A 109 -1.74 -14.06 -44.28
N HIS A 110 -1.96 -15.04 -45.14
CA HIS A 110 -1.49 -16.42 -44.95
C HIS A 110 -0.04 -16.59 -45.41
N ASN A 111 0.32 -16.06 -46.58
CA ASN A 111 1.66 -16.16 -47.15
C ASN A 111 2.59 -15.05 -46.62
N VAL A 112 3.23 -15.32 -45.47
CA VAL A 112 4.19 -14.45 -44.79
C VAL A 112 5.42 -15.23 -44.36
N ILE A 113 6.61 -14.65 -44.56
CA ILE A 113 7.90 -15.20 -44.12
C ILE A 113 8.67 -14.11 -43.39
N VAL A 114 9.18 -14.48 -42.22
CA VAL A 114 10.17 -13.68 -41.50
C VAL A 114 11.56 -14.09 -41.98
N LYS A 115 12.26 -13.21 -42.70
CA LYS A 115 13.64 -13.45 -43.14
C LYS A 115 14.62 -13.23 -41.99
N SER A 116 14.49 -12.10 -41.31
CA SER A 116 15.35 -11.76 -40.16
C SER A 116 14.65 -10.79 -39.23
N ILE A 117 14.86 -10.94 -37.93
CA ILE A 117 14.39 -10.02 -36.90
C ILE A 117 15.53 -9.82 -35.90
N ASN A 118 15.79 -8.57 -35.54
CA ASN A 118 16.62 -8.20 -34.42
C ASN A 118 16.09 -6.90 -33.80
N ASN A 119 16.81 -6.34 -32.83
CA ASN A 119 16.42 -5.11 -32.15
C ASN A 119 16.36 -3.90 -33.10
N GLU A 120 17.25 -3.78 -34.09
CA GLU A 120 17.28 -2.62 -34.99
C GLU A 120 16.20 -2.69 -36.09
N PHE A 121 16.02 -3.87 -36.69
CA PHE A 121 15.14 -4.04 -37.83
C PHE A 121 14.49 -5.42 -37.94
N GLY A 122 13.42 -5.49 -38.75
CA GLY A 122 12.80 -6.73 -39.21
C GLY A 122 12.67 -6.76 -40.73
N GLU A 123 13.03 -7.88 -41.35
CA GLU A 123 12.88 -8.15 -42.78
C GLU A 123 11.80 -9.21 -43.00
N ILE A 124 10.74 -8.82 -43.69
CA ILE A 124 9.55 -9.64 -43.88
C ILE A 124 9.25 -9.72 -45.39
N ILE A 125 8.86 -10.90 -45.85
CA ILE A 125 8.41 -11.15 -47.21
C ILE A 125 6.96 -11.62 -47.13
N PHE A 126 6.06 -11.02 -47.91
CA PHE A 126 4.65 -11.44 -47.94
C PHE A 126 4.04 -11.34 -49.34
N GLU A 127 2.96 -12.09 -49.58
CA GLU A 127 2.15 -12.02 -50.80
C GLU A 127 1.09 -10.90 -50.67
N PRO A 128 1.19 -9.79 -51.42
CA PRO A 128 0.20 -8.72 -51.34
C PRO A 128 -1.12 -9.09 -52.04
N ASN A 129 -2.25 -8.60 -51.51
CA ASN A 129 -3.56 -8.69 -52.16
C ASN A 129 -3.66 -7.73 -53.36
N ASN A 130 -4.26 -8.19 -54.46
CA ASN A 130 -4.36 -7.45 -55.74
C ASN A 130 -5.02 -6.06 -55.66
N LYS A 131 -5.82 -5.77 -54.62
CA LYS A 131 -6.55 -4.51 -54.46
C LYS A 131 -6.02 -3.62 -53.34
N SER A 132 -4.99 -4.06 -52.63
CA SER A 132 -4.53 -3.43 -51.39
C SER A 132 -3.10 -2.93 -51.53
N ASN A 133 -2.89 -1.69 -51.12
CA ASN A 133 -1.60 -1.00 -51.21
C ASN A 133 -1.07 -0.55 -49.84
N ILE A 134 -1.81 -0.82 -48.76
CA ILE A 134 -1.44 -0.50 -47.39
C ILE A 134 -1.60 -1.76 -46.53
N TYR A 135 -0.56 -2.07 -45.79
CA TYR A 135 -0.51 -3.22 -44.88
C TYR A 135 -0.06 -2.76 -43.49
N HIS A 136 -0.69 -3.33 -42.47
CA HIS A 136 -0.29 -3.17 -41.08
C HIS A 136 0.51 -4.39 -40.66
N ILE A 137 1.78 -4.19 -40.31
CA ILE A 137 2.63 -5.26 -39.79
C ILE A 137 2.70 -5.10 -38.28
N TYR A 138 1.90 -5.90 -37.59
CA TYR A 138 1.87 -5.93 -36.14
C TYR A 138 3.05 -6.74 -35.58
N TYR A 139 3.57 -6.27 -34.46
CA TYR A 139 4.62 -6.95 -33.68
C TYR A 139 4.22 -6.95 -32.20
N PHE A 140 4.83 -7.86 -31.43
CA PHE A 140 4.35 -8.25 -30.09
C PHE A 140 2.92 -8.82 -30.07
N PRO A 141 2.53 -9.72 -30.98
CA PRO A 141 1.28 -10.45 -30.84
C PRO A 141 1.34 -11.35 -29.61
N PHE A 142 0.22 -11.42 -28.89
CA PHE A 142 0.18 -12.13 -27.61
C PHE A 142 -1.14 -12.85 -27.37
N GLU A 143 -1.11 -13.83 -26.48
CA GLU A 143 -2.30 -14.46 -25.90
C GLU A 143 -2.45 -14.04 -24.43
N SER A 144 -3.68 -13.67 -24.04
CA SER A 144 -4.03 -13.30 -22.67
C SER A 144 -5.00 -14.31 -22.07
N THR A 145 -4.83 -14.61 -20.78
CA THR A 145 -5.82 -15.38 -20.01
C THR A 145 -7.05 -14.56 -19.58
N GLY A 146 -7.00 -13.22 -19.70
CA GLY A 146 -8.02 -12.31 -19.20
C GLY A 146 -8.18 -12.30 -17.67
N GLY A 147 -9.20 -11.59 -17.20
CA GLY A 147 -9.57 -11.51 -15.77
C GLY A 147 -8.72 -10.55 -14.93
N TRP A 148 -8.81 -10.68 -13.61
CA TRP A 148 -8.19 -9.75 -12.64
C TRP A 148 -6.69 -9.96 -12.41
N TYR A 149 -6.14 -11.09 -12.86
CA TYR A 149 -4.72 -11.44 -12.77
C TYR A 149 -4.28 -12.07 -14.11
N PRO A 150 -4.26 -11.28 -15.21
CA PRO A 150 -4.00 -11.83 -16.53
C PRO A 150 -2.56 -12.31 -16.65
N LYS A 151 -2.37 -13.44 -17.33
CA LYS A 151 -1.06 -13.88 -17.84
C LYS A 151 -1.03 -13.63 -19.34
N ILE A 152 0.01 -12.94 -19.79
CA ILE A 152 0.23 -12.67 -21.21
C ILE A 152 1.50 -13.36 -21.66
N ASN A 153 1.39 -14.11 -22.75
CA ASN A 153 2.52 -14.76 -23.41
C ASN A 153 2.59 -14.28 -24.86
N TYR A 154 3.77 -13.83 -25.30
CA TYR A 154 3.99 -13.46 -26.69
C TYR A 154 4.05 -14.71 -27.57
N LEU A 155 3.43 -14.63 -28.74
CA LEU A 155 3.36 -15.74 -29.69
C LEU A 155 4.71 -15.91 -30.40
N SER A 156 5.11 -17.16 -30.64
CA SER A 156 6.26 -17.50 -31.50
C SER A 156 5.87 -17.50 -32.98
N SER A 157 6.84 -17.26 -33.85
CA SER A 157 6.63 -17.30 -35.30
C SER A 157 6.36 -18.73 -35.78
N ASP A 158 5.17 -18.96 -36.35
CA ASP A 158 4.83 -20.19 -37.07
C ASP A 158 4.98 -19.97 -38.59
N GLN A 159 5.47 -20.98 -39.33
CA GLN A 159 5.47 -20.94 -40.79
C GLN A 159 4.03 -21.13 -41.30
N THR A 160 3.46 -20.07 -41.86
CA THR A 160 2.09 -20.05 -42.40
C THR A 160 2.07 -20.12 -43.93
N ALA A 161 3.18 -19.77 -44.58
CA ALA A 161 3.30 -19.74 -46.03
C ALA A 161 3.11 -21.11 -46.72
N ASP A 162 2.31 -21.12 -47.79
CA ASP A 162 2.04 -22.30 -48.62
C ASP A 162 3.30 -22.75 -49.38
N ASP A 163 3.58 -24.06 -49.38
CA ASP A 163 4.74 -24.64 -50.06
C ASP A 163 4.79 -24.30 -51.56
N ASN A 164 3.63 -24.17 -52.22
CA ASN A 164 3.57 -23.77 -53.63
C ASN A 164 4.03 -22.33 -53.85
N TRP A 165 3.68 -21.42 -52.96
CA TRP A 165 4.13 -20.03 -53.02
C TRP A 165 5.63 -19.94 -52.70
N LEU A 166 6.11 -20.69 -51.70
CA LEU A 166 7.54 -20.81 -51.38
C LEU A 166 8.36 -21.29 -52.58
N ASN A 167 7.90 -22.33 -53.27
CA ASN A 167 8.55 -22.83 -54.49
C ASN A 167 8.54 -21.80 -55.63
N THR A 168 7.55 -20.91 -55.66
CA THR A 168 7.43 -19.86 -56.69
C THR A 168 8.41 -18.71 -56.45
N ILE A 169 8.66 -18.33 -55.19
CA ILE A 169 9.56 -17.23 -54.84
C ILE A 169 11.03 -17.67 -54.68
N GLY A 170 11.28 -18.95 -54.39
CA GLY A 170 12.62 -19.53 -54.29
C GLY A 170 13.25 -19.48 -52.88
N GLU A 171 14.55 -19.78 -52.79
CA GLU A 171 15.28 -19.85 -51.51
C GLU A 171 15.39 -18.48 -50.83
N ILE A 172 14.97 -18.42 -49.57
CA ILE A 172 15.01 -17.21 -48.74
C ILE A 172 16.48 -16.83 -48.48
N SER A 173 16.93 -15.79 -49.18
CA SER A 173 18.30 -15.29 -49.14
C SER A 173 18.34 -13.77 -49.27
N ASP A 174 19.49 -13.15 -49.00
CA ASP A 174 19.69 -11.72 -49.24
C ASP A 174 19.48 -11.35 -50.71
N ASN A 175 19.91 -12.23 -51.64
CA ASN A 175 19.74 -12.03 -53.07
C ASN A 175 18.25 -11.98 -53.46
N LEU A 176 17.44 -12.92 -52.95
CA LEU A 176 16.00 -12.89 -53.16
C LEU A 176 15.40 -11.60 -52.61
N PHE A 177 15.63 -11.30 -51.33
CA PHE A 177 15.04 -10.14 -50.65
C PHE A 177 15.35 -8.82 -51.37
N ASN A 178 16.59 -8.63 -51.82
CA ASN A 178 17.02 -7.43 -52.53
C ASN A 178 16.46 -7.34 -53.97
N SER A 179 16.07 -8.47 -54.57
CA SER A 179 15.45 -8.49 -55.91
C SER A 179 13.94 -8.23 -55.89
N LEU A 180 13.28 -8.43 -54.74
CA LEU A 180 11.84 -8.21 -54.61
C LEU A 180 11.50 -6.71 -54.64
N PRO A 181 10.30 -6.34 -55.14
CA PRO A 181 9.74 -5.02 -54.91
C PRO A 181 9.73 -4.70 -53.42
N GLN A 182 10.17 -3.49 -53.05
CA GLN A 182 10.31 -3.09 -51.66
C GLN A 182 9.09 -2.31 -51.18
N GLY A 183 8.46 -2.79 -50.10
CA GLY A 183 7.45 -2.04 -49.36
C GLY A 183 8.08 -0.85 -48.64
N LYS A 184 7.44 0.33 -48.74
CA LYS A 184 7.87 1.53 -48.03
C LYS A 184 7.20 1.61 -46.66
N VAL A 185 7.98 1.50 -45.59
CA VAL A 185 7.51 1.81 -44.24
C VAL A 185 7.30 3.31 -44.12
N THR A 186 6.11 3.73 -43.72
CA THR A 186 5.75 5.14 -43.61
C THR A 186 5.58 5.57 -42.15
N HIS A 187 5.03 4.69 -41.32
CA HIS A 187 4.79 4.96 -39.91
C HIS A 187 5.13 3.73 -39.06
N ILE A 188 5.54 3.97 -37.82
CA ILE A 188 5.49 3.00 -36.73
C ILE A 188 4.52 3.58 -35.70
N GLN A 189 3.50 2.81 -35.39
CA GLN A 189 2.39 3.26 -34.56
C GLN A 189 2.26 2.36 -33.33
N SER A 190 1.99 2.99 -32.19
CA SER A 190 1.49 2.34 -30.96
C SER A 190 -0.03 2.49 -30.89
N VAL A 191 -0.71 1.60 -30.17
CA VAL A 191 -2.17 1.58 -30.08
C VAL A 191 -2.73 2.91 -29.55
N ASP A 192 -2.02 3.51 -28.60
CA ASP A 192 -2.27 4.85 -28.07
C ASP A 192 -0.96 5.48 -27.54
N ASN A 193 -1.03 6.72 -27.04
CA ASN A 193 0.15 7.40 -26.47
C ASN A 193 0.71 6.72 -25.21
N PHE A 194 -0.10 5.98 -24.46
CA PHE A 194 0.34 5.33 -23.22
C PHE A 194 1.25 4.13 -23.53
N HIS A 195 0.99 3.43 -24.63
CA HIS A 195 1.80 2.33 -25.14
C HIS A 195 2.97 2.79 -26.04
N SER A 196 3.18 4.09 -26.25
CA SER A 196 4.24 4.57 -27.15
C SER A 196 5.65 4.29 -26.62
N PHE A 197 6.50 3.66 -27.44
CA PHE A 197 7.95 3.58 -27.18
C PHE A 197 8.69 4.88 -27.49
N PHE A 198 8.13 5.74 -28.35
CA PHE A 198 8.80 6.97 -28.75
C PHE A 198 8.69 8.06 -27.66
N PRO A 199 9.76 8.82 -27.37
CA PRO A 199 11.13 8.71 -27.93
C PRO A 199 12.11 7.91 -27.06
N MET A 200 11.77 7.60 -25.81
CA MET A 200 12.74 7.13 -24.81
C MET A 200 12.97 5.61 -24.78
N GLU A 201 12.21 4.84 -25.55
CA GLU A 201 12.34 3.38 -25.65
C GLU A 201 12.67 2.91 -27.08
N VAL A 202 12.90 3.86 -28.00
CA VAL A 202 13.41 3.63 -29.35
C VAL A 202 14.93 3.63 -29.30
N ILE A 203 15.58 2.50 -29.62
CA ILE A 203 17.02 2.35 -29.47
C ILE A 203 17.83 3.06 -30.57
N ALA A 204 19.00 3.55 -30.20
CA ALA A 204 20.08 3.80 -31.14
C ALA A 204 20.59 2.47 -31.71
N THR A 205 21.06 2.47 -32.96
CA THR A 205 21.73 1.30 -33.54
C THR A 205 23.07 1.07 -32.86
N VAL A 206 23.65 -0.11 -33.07
CA VAL A 206 25.02 -0.45 -32.66
C VAL A 206 25.99 0.57 -33.23
N SER A 207 25.87 0.88 -34.52
CA SER A 207 26.74 1.88 -35.18
C SER A 207 26.60 3.28 -34.60
N GLU A 208 25.37 3.72 -34.32
CA GLU A 208 25.10 5.01 -33.67
C GLU A 208 25.66 5.07 -32.24
N THR A 209 25.55 3.97 -31.50
CA THR A 209 26.09 3.83 -30.14
C THR A 209 27.62 3.84 -30.14
N GLU A 210 28.26 3.11 -31.06
CA GLU A 210 29.71 3.14 -31.26
C GLU A 210 30.19 4.54 -31.62
N GLN A 211 29.48 5.24 -32.51
CA GLN A 211 29.80 6.62 -32.88
C GLN A 211 29.70 7.55 -31.66
N LEU A 212 28.66 7.40 -30.83
CA LEU A 212 28.51 8.14 -29.59
C LEU A 212 29.68 7.88 -28.63
N PHE A 213 30.10 6.63 -28.48
CA PHE A 213 31.20 6.25 -27.58
C PHE A 213 32.56 6.75 -28.07
N ASN A 214 32.81 6.69 -29.37
CA ASN A 214 34.03 7.21 -30.01
C ASN A 214 34.16 8.73 -29.86
N ASN A 215 33.04 9.45 -29.76
CA ASN A 215 33.02 10.89 -29.52
C ASN A 215 33.20 11.28 -28.04
N ALA A 216 33.14 10.32 -27.11
CA ALA A 216 33.26 10.56 -25.67
C ALA A 216 34.68 10.23 -25.17
N ASN A 217 35.35 11.21 -24.55
CA ASN A 217 36.71 11.04 -24.00
C ASN A 217 36.74 10.58 -22.53
N SER A 218 35.58 10.33 -21.92
CA SER A 218 35.43 9.99 -20.50
C SER A 218 35.02 8.54 -20.30
N SER A 219 35.37 7.97 -19.14
CA SER A 219 35.04 6.59 -18.78
C SER A 219 33.55 6.34 -18.56
N TYR A 220 32.76 7.40 -18.41
CA TYR A 220 31.31 7.40 -18.37
C TYR A 220 30.75 8.63 -19.08
N ILE A 221 29.46 8.59 -19.42
CA ILE A 221 28.76 9.66 -20.15
C ILE A 221 27.54 10.11 -19.34
N LEU A 222 27.26 11.41 -19.33
CA LEU A 222 26.09 12.01 -18.68
C LEU A 222 25.09 12.50 -19.73
N PHE A 223 23.81 12.16 -19.53
CA PHE A 223 22.71 12.62 -20.37
C PHE A 223 21.66 13.33 -19.53
N SER A 224 21.43 14.62 -19.80
CA SER A 224 20.39 15.39 -19.13
C SER A 224 19.04 15.20 -19.82
N GLU A 225 17.98 15.01 -19.03
CA GLU A 225 16.60 14.98 -19.53
C GLU A 225 15.67 15.69 -18.56
N ASP A 226 14.63 16.31 -19.12
CA ASP A 226 13.51 16.82 -18.34
C ASP A 226 12.61 15.67 -17.84
N ARG A 227 11.65 16.01 -16.98
CA ARG A 227 10.68 15.07 -16.41
C ARG A 227 9.70 14.45 -17.42
N THR A 228 9.54 15.04 -18.61
CA THR A 228 8.65 14.50 -19.67
C THR A 228 9.31 13.39 -20.49
N HIS A 229 10.64 13.27 -20.40
CA HIS A 229 11.46 12.27 -21.08
C HIS A 229 12.14 11.31 -20.09
N SER A 230 11.35 10.71 -19.18
CA SER A 230 11.82 9.68 -18.23
C SER A 230 12.74 8.65 -18.91
N ILE A 231 13.91 8.39 -18.33
CA ILE A 231 14.83 7.36 -18.83
C ILE A 231 14.30 5.99 -18.42
N ARG A 232 14.05 5.11 -19.41
CA ARG A 232 13.34 3.84 -19.22
C ARG A 232 14.20 2.60 -19.48
N MET A 233 15.23 2.73 -20.31
CA MET A 233 16.05 1.61 -20.76
C MET A 233 17.39 1.56 -20.01
N PRO A 234 17.65 0.53 -19.18
CA PRO A 234 18.93 0.38 -18.50
C PRO A 234 20.04 -0.14 -19.43
N ASN A 235 19.68 -0.91 -20.46
CA ASN A 235 20.63 -1.69 -21.29
C ASN A 235 20.86 -1.08 -22.68
N PHE A 236 20.09 -0.05 -23.04
CA PHE A 236 20.11 0.53 -24.38
C PHE A 236 20.21 2.04 -24.32
N ILE A 237 20.82 2.62 -25.36
CA ILE A 237 20.88 4.06 -25.56
C ILE A 237 19.67 4.47 -26.40
N PRO A 238 18.83 5.41 -25.95
CA PRO A 238 17.76 5.98 -26.78
C PRO A 238 18.34 6.64 -28.04
N LYS A 239 17.67 6.48 -29.19
CA LYS A 239 18.02 7.15 -30.45
C LYS A 239 18.13 8.66 -30.27
N ARG A 240 17.23 9.23 -29.46
CA ARG A 240 17.24 10.65 -29.04
C ARG A 240 18.60 11.11 -28.51
N TRP A 241 19.33 10.26 -27.77
CA TRP A 241 20.65 10.59 -27.24
C TRP A 241 21.74 10.51 -28.29
N ALA A 242 21.68 9.51 -29.19
CA ALA A 242 22.63 9.39 -30.28
C ALA A 242 22.54 10.56 -31.28
N ASP A 243 21.35 11.14 -31.48
CA ASP A 243 21.15 12.31 -32.34
C ASP A 243 21.64 13.62 -31.69
N ARG A 244 21.66 13.67 -30.37
CA ARG A 244 22.17 14.82 -29.62
C ARG A 244 23.69 14.76 -29.60
N ARG A 245 24.34 15.90 -29.83
CA ARG A 245 25.76 16.05 -29.46
C ARG A 245 25.88 15.86 -27.95
N LEU A 246 27.01 15.31 -27.49
CA LEU A 246 27.33 15.22 -26.06
C LEU A 246 27.41 16.64 -25.48
N ILE A 247 26.32 17.08 -24.85
CA ILE A 247 26.16 18.40 -24.25
C ILE A 247 26.08 18.20 -22.75
N ASN A 248 27.08 18.69 -22.03
CA ASN A 248 27.12 18.66 -20.56
C ASN A 248 26.33 19.83 -19.96
N SER A 249 25.09 20.04 -20.43
CA SER A 249 24.19 21.03 -19.86
C SER A 249 22.74 20.56 -19.84
N PHE A 250 21.95 21.15 -18.94
CA PHE A 250 20.51 20.97 -18.85
C PHE A 250 19.84 22.35 -18.89
N GLU A 251 18.71 22.44 -19.59
CA GLU A 251 17.85 23.63 -19.60
C GLU A 251 16.43 23.21 -19.20
N GLY A 252 15.88 23.86 -18.19
CA GLY A 252 14.53 23.63 -17.68
C GLY A 252 13.75 24.92 -17.49
N SER A 253 12.43 24.80 -17.37
CA SER A 253 11.52 25.90 -17.01
C SER A 253 10.65 25.48 -15.84
N ALA A 254 10.47 26.37 -14.87
CA ALA A 254 9.66 26.14 -13.68
C ALA A 254 8.93 27.42 -13.27
N LYS A 255 7.80 27.27 -12.58
CA LYS A 255 7.08 28.40 -11.99
C LYS A 255 7.71 28.78 -10.64
N ARG A 256 7.51 30.02 -10.21
CA ARG A 256 7.86 30.45 -8.84
C ARG A 256 7.16 29.55 -7.82
N GLY A 257 7.89 29.07 -6.82
CA GLY A 257 7.35 28.18 -5.79
C GLY A 257 7.16 26.72 -6.17
N GLU A 258 7.34 26.37 -7.44
CA GLU A 258 7.22 24.98 -7.90
C GLU A 258 8.30 24.10 -7.26
N TYR A 259 7.99 22.83 -6.99
CA TYR A 259 9.03 21.84 -6.79
C TYR A 259 9.39 21.23 -8.13
N TYR A 260 10.58 21.55 -8.64
CA TYR A 260 10.98 21.16 -9.97
C TYR A 260 11.80 19.88 -9.95
N THR A 261 11.53 18.97 -10.90
CA THR A 261 12.24 17.71 -11.04
C THR A 261 12.78 17.50 -12.45
N PHE A 262 13.92 16.84 -12.53
CA PHE A 262 14.60 16.48 -13.76
C PHE A 262 15.56 15.31 -13.48
N GLN A 263 16.23 14.78 -14.50
CA GLN A 263 17.12 13.63 -14.34
C GLN A 263 18.42 13.78 -15.11
N ILE A 264 19.45 13.08 -14.64
CA ILE A 264 20.71 12.86 -15.38
C ILE A 264 20.94 11.36 -15.46
N GLY A 265 20.96 10.81 -16.66
CA GLY A 265 21.38 9.44 -16.93
C GLY A 265 22.90 9.31 -16.87
N VAL A 266 23.40 8.36 -16.10
CA VAL A 266 24.82 8.03 -16.00
C VAL A 266 25.07 6.70 -16.71
N LEU A 267 25.80 6.73 -17.82
CA LEU A 267 26.19 5.55 -18.58
C LEU A 267 27.63 5.15 -18.27
N ALA A 268 27.82 3.95 -17.74
CA ALA A 268 29.13 3.37 -17.47
C ALA A 268 29.78 2.83 -18.77
N LYS A 269 30.58 3.66 -19.47
CA LYS A 269 31.11 3.36 -20.82
C LYS A 269 32.26 2.35 -20.80
N GLU A 270 33.35 2.68 -20.11
CA GLU A 270 34.61 1.91 -20.18
C GLU A 270 34.72 0.84 -19.08
N GLN A 271 34.18 1.13 -17.90
CA GLN A 271 34.29 0.35 -16.68
C GLN A 271 33.04 0.51 -15.81
N ALA A 272 32.83 -0.43 -14.88
CA ALA A 272 31.83 -0.25 -13.82
C ALA A 272 32.18 0.96 -12.95
N LEU A 273 31.16 1.67 -12.48
CA LEU A 273 31.27 2.84 -11.62
C LEU A 273 30.87 2.47 -10.20
N ASN A 274 31.70 2.82 -9.23
CA ASN A 274 31.47 2.46 -7.83
C ASN A 274 31.11 3.68 -7.00
N ASP A 275 30.05 3.56 -6.20
CA ASP A 275 29.65 4.52 -5.16
C ASP A 275 29.66 5.97 -5.63
N LEU A 276 28.66 6.33 -6.44
CA LEU A 276 28.50 7.68 -6.96
C LEU A 276 28.27 8.71 -5.84
N ASN A 277 28.96 9.84 -5.95
CA ASN A 277 28.68 11.03 -5.16
C ASN A 277 28.20 12.17 -6.06
N VAL A 278 27.32 13.02 -5.54
CA VAL A 278 26.79 14.20 -6.25
C VAL A 278 27.00 15.44 -5.38
N LEU A 279 27.51 16.50 -5.99
CA LEU A 279 27.64 17.83 -5.39
C LEU A 279 26.95 18.89 -6.25
N TYR A 280 26.45 19.94 -5.60
CA TYR A 280 25.78 21.07 -6.23
C TYR A 280 26.53 22.36 -5.90
N THR A 281 26.55 23.31 -6.83
CA THR A 281 26.80 24.71 -6.49
C THR A 281 25.49 25.39 -6.12
N ASP A 282 25.56 26.59 -5.53
CA ASP A 282 24.42 27.50 -5.58
C ASP A 282 24.12 27.83 -7.05
N PHE A 283 22.84 27.97 -7.37
CA PHE A 283 22.41 28.43 -8.68
C PHE A 283 22.15 29.92 -8.58
N THR A 284 22.79 30.72 -9.42
CA THR A 284 22.76 32.18 -9.34
C THR A 284 22.16 32.78 -10.59
N SER A 285 21.44 33.89 -10.41
CA SER A 285 20.92 34.71 -11.49
C SER A 285 21.82 35.92 -11.74
N LEU A 286 21.64 36.57 -12.89
CA LEU A 286 22.36 37.81 -13.22
C LEU A 286 22.03 38.98 -12.27
N SER A 287 20.88 38.95 -11.60
CA SER A 287 20.48 39.96 -10.61
C SER A 287 21.11 39.72 -9.22
N GLY A 288 21.81 38.59 -9.03
CA GLY A 288 22.43 38.21 -7.75
C GLY A 288 21.53 37.39 -6.82
N ALA A 289 20.29 37.07 -7.21
CA ALA A 289 19.47 36.12 -6.48
C ALA A 289 20.02 34.68 -6.64
N SER A 290 19.82 33.83 -5.63
CA SER A 290 20.32 32.46 -5.61
C SER A 290 19.31 31.41 -5.15
N ILE A 291 19.47 30.19 -5.66
CA ILE A 291 18.91 28.95 -5.09
C ILE A 291 20.08 28.21 -4.43
N ASN A 292 19.98 27.98 -3.12
CA ASN A 292 21.07 27.36 -2.36
C ASN A 292 21.27 25.90 -2.75
N ALA A 293 22.53 25.44 -2.74
CA ALA A 293 22.89 24.04 -2.98
C ALA A 293 22.16 23.05 -2.05
N SER A 294 21.78 23.49 -0.84
CA SER A 294 21.02 22.69 0.14
C SER A 294 19.58 22.39 -0.26
N GLU A 295 19.02 23.13 -1.22
CA GLU A 295 17.67 22.90 -1.73
C GLU A 295 17.61 21.74 -2.73
N PHE A 296 18.77 21.29 -3.23
CA PHE A 296 18.88 20.20 -4.19
C PHE A 296 18.99 18.85 -3.49
N ILE A 297 18.29 17.86 -4.05
CA ILE A 297 18.40 16.46 -3.65
C ILE A 297 18.54 15.58 -4.88
N CYS A 298 19.35 14.52 -4.76
CA CYS A 298 19.35 13.38 -5.66
C CYS A 298 18.64 12.24 -4.94
N PHE A 299 17.43 11.90 -5.39
CA PHE A 299 16.59 10.92 -4.71
C PHE A 299 17.24 9.53 -4.65
N ASN A 300 18.04 9.18 -5.65
CA ASN A 300 18.71 7.87 -5.75
C ASN A 300 19.79 7.66 -4.68
N LEU A 301 20.42 8.73 -4.21
CA LEU A 301 21.54 8.68 -3.24
C LEU A 301 21.10 8.79 -1.79
N GLY A 302 19.82 9.05 -1.53
CA GLY A 302 19.32 9.17 -0.16
C GLY A 302 18.02 9.95 -0.08
N GLY A 303 17.66 10.28 1.15
CA GLY A 303 16.42 10.98 1.46
C GLY A 303 16.04 10.80 2.92
N VAL A 304 14.75 10.86 3.17
CA VAL A 304 14.16 10.64 4.48
C VAL A 304 13.38 9.33 4.46
N ASP A 305 13.66 8.44 5.41
CA ASP A 305 12.97 7.16 5.53
C ASP A 305 11.57 7.30 6.14
N LEU A 306 10.83 6.19 6.28
CA LEU A 306 9.47 6.20 6.86
C LEU A 306 9.42 6.63 8.33
N LYS A 307 10.55 6.59 9.05
CA LYS A 307 10.70 6.99 10.45
C LYS A 307 11.10 8.45 10.59
N GLY A 308 11.26 9.17 9.48
CA GLY A 308 11.71 10.56 9.47
C GLY A 308 13.23 10.72 9.62
N GLN A 309 14.01 9.65 9.45
CA GLN A 309 15.46 9.67 9.57
C GLN A 309 16.11 9.87 8.20
N SER A 310 17.12 10.72 8.13
CA SER A 310 17.92 10.88 6.91
C SER A 310 18.76 9.64 6.64
N PHE A 311 18.81 9.18 5.39
CA PHE A 311 19.69 8.09 4.98
C PHE A 311 20.45 8.43 3.71
N LYS A 312 21.53 7.69 3.47
CA LYS A 312 22.28 7.69 2.21
C LYS A 312 22.33 6.27 1.66
N LYS A 313 22.36 6.16 0.34
CA LYS A 313 22.42 4.90 -0.39
C LYS A 313 23.60 4.95 -1.36
N PRO A 314 24.56 4.01 -1.29
CA PRO A 314 25.59 3.89 -2.30
C PRO A 314 24.95 3.41 -3.61
N ILE A 315 25.35 4.01 -4.72
CA ILE A 315 24.90 3.62 -6.06
C ILE A 315 26.12 3.25 -6.89
N SER A 316 26.11 2.03 -7.44
CA SER A 316 27.11 1.53 -8.38
C SER A 316 26.41 1.14 -9.68
N ILE A 317 27.15 1.20 -10.79
CA ILE A 317 26.62 0.98 -12.14
C ILE A 317 27.55 0.02 -12.87
N ASP A 318 27.01 -1.08 -13.37
CA ASP A 318 27.77 -2.04 -14.16
C ASP A 318 28.13 -1.47 -15.54
N LYS A 319 29.26 -1.93 -16.09
CA LYS A 319 29.70 -1.50 -17.42
C LYS A 319 28.61 -1.79 -18.46
N GLY A 320 28.30 -0.79 -19.28
CA GLY A 320 27.28 -0.87 -20.33
C GLY A 320 25.88 -0.45 -19.88
N PHE A 321 25.66 -0.25 -18.57
CA PHE A 321 24.35 0.10 -18.04
C PHE A 321 24.18 1.61 -17.84
N VAL A 322 22.93 2.05 -17.93
CA VAL A 322 22.48 3.41 -17.64
C VAL A 322 21.76 3.42 -16.29
N GLN A 323 22.17 4.32 -15.39
CA GLN A 323 21.44 4.64 -14.17
C GLN A 323 20.84 6.06 -14.26
N PRO A 324 19.51 6.20 -14.24
CA PRO A 324 18.87 7.49 -14.07
C PRO A 324 19.10 8.01 -12.65
N LEU A 325 19.58 9.24 -12.51
CA LEU A 325 19.62 9.97 -11.24
C LEU A 325 18.57 11.08 -11.29
N TRP A 326 17.56 11.00 -10.43
CA TRP A 326 16.49 12.00 -10.33
C TRP A 326 16.85 13.07 -9.32
N PHE A 327 16.74 14.32 -9.77
CA PHE A 327 16.99 15.52 -9.01
C PHE A 327 15.70 16.25 -8.71
N GLY A 328 15.64 16.87 -7.53
CA GLY A 328 14.56 17.77 -7.15
C GLY A 328 15.11 19.02 -6.50
N VAL A 329 14.42 20.14 -6.73
CA VAL A 329 14.76 21.44 -6.15
C VAL A 329 13.48 22.24 -5.87
N GLN A 330 13.42 22.86 -4.69
CA GLN A 330 12.36 23.80 -4.36
C GLN A 330 12.68 25.16 -4.98
N ILE A 331 11.85 25.62 -5.93
CA ILE A 331 12.01 26.92 -6.56
C ILE A 331 11.52 28.01 -5.60
N PRO A 332 12.26 29.13 -5.44
CA PRO A 332 11.83 30.24 -4.60
C PRO A 332 10.55 30.89 -5.13
N ASN A 333 9.75 31.45 -4.21
CA ASN A 333 8.47 32.09 -4.55
C ASN A 333 8.63 33.52 -5.11
N ASN A 334 9.75 34.18 -4.83
CA ASN A 334 9.91 35.63 -4.99
C ASN A 334 10.77 36.04 -6.19
N GLU A 335 11.49 35.11 -6.82
CA GLU A 335 12.48 35.41 -7.85
C GLU A 335 12.08 34.81 -9.19
N SER A 336 12.21 35.56 -10.29
CA SER A 336 12.05 35.07 -11.66
C SER A 336 13.33 35.31 -12.47
N GLY A 337 13.44 34.68 -13.64
CA GLY A 337 14.58 34.80 -14.54
C GLY A 337 15.44 33.53 -14.60
N ARG A 338 16.60 33.62 -15.24
CA ARG A 338 17.50 32.48 -15.48
C ARG A 338 18.47 32.30 -14.32
N PHE A 339 18.46 31.11 -13.74
CA PHE A 339 19.38 30.67 -12.69
C PHE A 339 20.31 29.60 -13.22
N SER A 340 21.61 29.73 -12.95
CA SER A 340 22.65 28.85 -13.47
C SER A 340 23.53 28.33 -12.35
N GLY A 341 23.84 27.04 -12.37
CA GLY A 341 24.79 26.40 -11.47
C GLY A 341 25.29 25.06 -12.01
N GLU A 342 26.13 24.38 -11.25
CA GLU A 342 26.76 23.12 -11.68
C GLU A 342 26.34 21.95 -10.78
N ILE A 343 26.09 20.81 -11.41
CA ILE A 343 25.97 19.51 -10.72
C ILE A 343 27.21 18.68 -11.07
N THR A 344 27.94 18.25 -10.05
CA THR A 344 29.14 17.41 -10.21
C THR A 344 28.81 15.98 -9.79
N ILE A 345 28.99 15.02 -10.71
CA ILE A 345 28.84 13.59 -10.46
C ILE A 345 30.25 12.99 -10.39
N THR A 346 30.53 12.25 -9.32
CA THR A 346 31.85 11.68 -9.06
C THR A 346 31.73 10.22 -8.63
N PRO A 347 32.07 9.26 -9.51
CA PRO A 347 32.33 7.88 -9.10
C PRO A 347 33.60 7.80 -8.26
N ARG A 348 33.67 6.86 -7.32
CA ARG A 348 34.89 6.63 -6.51
C ARG A 348 36.11 6.26 -7.35
N ASN A 349 35.89 5.57 -8.47
CA ASN A 349 36.93 5.00 -9.32
C ASN A 349 37.09 5.70 -10.69
N ALA A 350 36.52 6.90 -10.88
CA ALA A 350 36.66 7.68 -12.11
C ALA A 350 36.68 9.19 -11.83
N PRO A 351 37.23 10.02 -12.73
CA PRO A 351 37.21 11.48 -12.57
C PRO A 351 35.80 12.05 -12.50
N ALA A 352 35.63 13.16 -11.78
CA ALA A 352 34.38 13.89 -11.71
C ALA A 352 33.98 14.49 -13.07
N GLN A 353 32.68 14.51 -13.36
CA GLN A 353 32.11 15.23 -14.49
C GLN A 353 31.08 16.24 -13.99
N LYS A 354 30.97 17.35 -14.72
CA LYS A 354 30.11 18.48 -14.40
C LYS A 354 29.03 18.63 -15.47
N VAL A 355 27.82 18.96 -15.02
CA VAL A 355 26.69 19.36 -15.87
C VAL A 355 26.31 20.79 -15.48
N LEU A 356 26.35 21.70 -16.44
CA LEU A 356 25.85 23.06 -16.27
C LEU A 356 24.32 23.04 -16.34
N VAL A 357 23.66 23.44 -15.27
CA VAL A 357 22.20 23.44 -15.20
C VAL A 357 21.68 24.87 -15.23
N ASN A 358 20.73 25.12 -16.14
CA ASN A 358 20.00 26.36 -16.25
C ASN A 358 18.52 26.13 -15.99
N ILE A 359 17.94 26.83 -15.02
CA ILE A 359 16.51 26.82 -14.74
C ILE A 359 15.98 28.23 -15.02
N THR A 360 15.04 28.33 -15.94
CA THR A 360 14.28 29.57 -16.17
C THR A 360 13.08 29.56 -15.24
N ILE A 361 13.04 30.48 -14.28
CA ILE A 361 11.90 30.65 -13.39
C ILE A 361 10.95 31.67 -14.04
N GLU A 362 9.75 31.22 -14.36
CA GLU A 362 8.69 32.02 -14.97
C GLU A 362 8.02 32.95 -13.95
N ASP A 363 7.34 34.00 -14.40
CA ASP A 363 6.64 34.93 -13.50
C ASP A 363 5.40 34.32 -12.83
N GLU A 364 4.85 33.23 -13.37
CA GLU A 364 3.71 32.54 -12.75
C GLU A 364 4.12 31.87 -11.43
N ILE A 365 3.22 31.84 -10.43
CA ILE A 365 3.43 31.16 -9.14
C ILE A 365 2.66 29.84 -9.15
N ALA A 366 3.34 28.74 -8.82
CA ALA A 366 2.71 27.44 -8.66
C ALA A 366 1.93 27.36 -7.34
N SER A 367 0.67 26.95 -7.42
CA SER A 367 -0.10 26.57 -6.23
C SER A 367 0.38 25.23 -5.69
N ASN A 368 0.42 25.07 -4.36
CA ASN A 368 0.84 23.83 -3.69
C ASN A 368 2.17 23.24 -4.23
N SER A 369 3.12 24.09 -4.61
CA SER A 369 4.39 23.70 -5.25
C SER A 369 4.26 22.91 -6.55
N GLY A 370 3.12 23.02 -7.24
CA GLY A 370 2.83 22.32 -8.50
C GLY A 370 2.12 20.98 -8.34
N ASP A 371 1.82 20.55 -7.11
CA ASP A 371 1.23 19.22 -6.83
C ASP A 371 -0.15 19.00 -7.40
N ASP A 372 -0.84 20.05 -7.80
CA ASP A 372 -2.16 19.94 -8.40
C ASP A 372 -2.10 19.30 -9.80
N TYR A 373 -0.89 19.16 -10.38
CA TYR A 373 -0.61 18.60 -11.70
C TYR A 373 0.38 17.41 -11.59
N PRO A 374 -0.12 16.17 -11.37
CA PRO A 374 0.71 14.99 -11.17
C PRO A 374 1.74 14.73 -12.29
N GLU A 375 1.40 15.08 -13.54
CA GLU A 375 2.25 14.95 -14.72
C GLU A 375 3.55 15.77 -14.63
N ASN A 376 3.58 16.79 -13.77
CA ASN A 376 4.76 17.59 -13.49
C ASN A 376 5.69 16.93 -12.47
N MET A 377 5.37 15.75 -11.93
CA MET A 377 6.24 14.98 -11.04
C MET A 377 6.81 15.77 -9.84
N THR A 378 6.12 16.84 -9.40
CA THR A 378 6.51 17.71 -8.28
C THR A 378 6.40 16.98 -6.94
N ARG A 379 5.56 15.95 -6.92
CA ARG A 379 5.26 15.08 -5.78
C ARG A 379 6.38 14.10 -5.46
N MET A 380 7.42 14.00 -6.30
CA MET A 380 8.65 13.31 -5.93
C MET A 380 9.19 13.77 -4.56
N ARG A 381 9.02 15.04 -4.19
CA ARG A 381 9.42 15.54 -2.86
C ARG A 381 8.69 14.87 -1.70
N TRP A 382 7.47 14.37 -1.93
CA TRP A 382 6.68 13.69 -0.91
C TRP A 382 7.35 12.40 -0.42
N LEU A 383 8.24 11.79 -1.22
CA LEU A 383 9.09 10.69 -0.77
C LEU A 383 9.88 11.02 0.51
N ASN A 384 10.21 12.30 0.73
CA ASN A 384 10.95 12.76 1.90
C ASN A 384 10.06 13.41 2.96
N SER A 385 8.73 13.27 2.87
CA SER A 385 7.80 13.90 3.81
C SER A 385 7.86 13.27 5.21
N THR A 386 7.86 14.13 6.22
CA THR A 386 7.79 13.77 7.64
C THR A 386 6.43 14.13 8.26
N ILE A 387 5.40 14.44 7.47
CA ILE A 387 4.12 14.86 8.04
C ILE A 387 3.46 13.76 8.88
N GLY A 388 2.66 14.18 9.86
CA GLY A 388 1.95 13.29 10.77
C GLY A 388 2.83 12.61 11.83
N THR A 389 4.11 12.98 11.93
CA THR A 389 5.08 12.38 12.88
C THR A 389 5.17 13.13 14.22
N ASP A 390 4.36 14.17 14.44
CA ASP A 390 4.36 14.92 15.70
C ASP A 390 4.07 13.98 16.89
N PRO A 391 5.05 13.71 17.76
CA PRO A 391 4.90 12.77 18.87
C PRO A 391 4.04 13.34 20.01
N ASN A 392 3.55 14.59 19.90
CA ASN A 392 2.66 15.20 20.88
C ASN A 392 1.20 15.27 20.42
N PHE A 393 0.91 14.92 19.17
CA PHE A 393 -0.45 14.78 18.70
C PHE A 393 -1.06 13.48 19.23
N ILE A 394 -2.17 13.61 19.97
CA ILE A 394 -2.92 12.47 20.51
C ILE A 394 -4.21 12.34 19.72
N ILE A 395 -4.38 11.21 19.04
CA ILE A 395 -5.56 10.93 18.25
C ILE A 395 -6.79 10.79 19.16
N PRO A 396 -7.90 11.53 18.92
CA PRO A 396 -9.13 11.33 19.67
C PRO A 396 -9.68 9.89 19.51
N PRO A 397 -10.28 9.30 20.56
CA PRO A 397 -10.57 9.88 21.87
C PRO A 397 -9.49 9.60 22.93
N PHE A 398 -8.27 9.22 22.53
CA PHE A 398 -7.25 8.83 23.49
C PHE A 398 -6.73 10.02 24.32
N THR A 399 -6.14 9.69 25.47
CA THR A 399 -5.51 10.65 26.38
C THR A 399 -3.99 10.42 26.41
N PRO A 400 -3.17 11.45 26.72
CA PRO A 400 -1.74 11.28 26.93
C PRO A 400 -1.40 10.16 27.92
N VAL A 401 -0.18 9.63 27.84
CA VAL A 401 0.34 8.71 28.86
C VAL A 401 0.63 9.50 30.14
N GLU A 402 -0.02 9.10 31.22
CA GLU A 402 0.20 9.69 32.55
C GLU A 402 0.88 8.67 33.48
N TYR A 403 1.59 9.17 34.50
CA TYR A 403 2.22 8.29 35.48
C TYR A 403 2.26 8.84 36.90
N SER A 404 2.28 7.90 37.85
CA SER A 404 2.52 8.17 39.26
C SER A 404 3.36 7.04 39.86
N GLY A 405 4.64 7.30 40.13
CA GLY A 405 5.58 6.28 40.57
C GLY A 405 5.80 5.21 39.49
N ASN A 406 5.35 3.98 39.74
CA ASN A 406 5.41 2.85 38.82
C ASN A 406 4.06 2.54 38.14
N LEU A 407 3.04 3.37 38.35
CA LEU A 407 1.72 3.21 37.73
C LEU A 407 1.61 4.10 36.49
N LEU A 408 1.42 3.48 35.32
CA LEU A 408 1.15 4.15 34.06
C LEU A 408 -0.36 4.12 33.78
N SER A 409 -0.91 5.22 33.26
CA SER A 409 -2.35 5.36 32.97
C SER A 409 -2.57 5.89 31.56
N VAL A 410 -3.54 5.30 30.87
CA VAL A 410 -4.07 5.74 29.58
C VAL A 410 -5.59 5.61 29.60
N LEU A 411 -6.28 6.00 28.52
CA LEU A 411 -7.74 5.88 28.42
C LEU A 411 -8.22 4.47 28.84
N GLY A 412 -8.97 4.43 29.94
CA GLY A 412 -9.64 3.24 30.47
C GLY A 412 -8.72 2.15 31.03
N ARG A 413 -7.40 2.31 31.08
CA ARG A 413 -6.45 1.24 31.47
C ARG A 413 -5.29 1.75 32.31
N LYS A 414 -4.78 0.89 33.18
CA LYS A 414 -3.57 1.16 33.97
C LYS A 414 -2.63 -0.03 33.99
N VAL A 415 -1.32 0.25 33.99
CA VAL A 415 -0.25 -0.74 34.06
C VAL A 415 0.64 -0.40 35.24
N ARG A 416 0.74 -1.31 36.21
CA ARG A 416 1.67 -1.19 37.33
C ARG A 416 2.95 -1.94 36.97
N LEU A 417 4.09 -1.26 36.98
CA LEU A 417 5.37 -1.88 36.69
C LEU A 417 5.99 -2.50 37.95
N GLY A 418 6.43 -3.75 37.85
CA GLY A 418 7.17 -4.45 38.89
C GLY A 418 8.64 -4.04 38.94
N HIS A 419 9.36 -4.54 39.94
CA HIS A 419 10.78 -4.22 40.17
C HIS A 419 11.71 -4.62 39.01
N MET A 420 11.37 -5.66 38.23
CA MET A 420 12.10 -6.05 37.03
C MET A 420 11.80 -5.17 35.80
N GLY A 421 10.79 -4.30 35.88
CA GLY A 421 10.29 -3.51 34.75
C GLY A 421 9.19 -4.18 33.92
N LEU A 422 8.81 -5.42 34.23
CA LEU A 422 7.65 -6.12 33.62
C LEU A 422 6.34 -5.76 34.34
N PRO A 423 5.17 -6.01 33.72
CA PRO A 423 3.88 -5.68 34.35
C PRO A 423 3.64 -6.53 35.60
N ASP A 424 3.35 -5.85 36.72
CA ASP A 424 2.93 -6.43 37.99
C ASP A 424 1.41 -6.64 38.03
N GLN A 425 0.67 -5.67 37.48
CA GLN A 425 -0.77 -5.75 37.27
C GLN A 425 -1.17 -4.92 36.05
N ILE A 426 -2.20 -5.37 35.32
CA ILE A 426 -2.87 -4.64 34.25
C ILE A 426 -4.36 -4.55 34.60
N ASP A 427 -4.89 -3.33 34.61
CA ASP A 427 -6.27 -3.03 34.98
C ASP A 427 -7.04 -2.46 33.79
N SER A 428 -8.25 -2.97 33.55
CA SER A 428 -9.27 -2.36 32.69
C SER A 428 -10.31 -1.63 33.54
N TYR A 429 -10.81 -0.49 33.06
CA TYR A 429 -11.90 0.26 33.68
C TYR A 429 -13.11 0.32 32.74
N PHE A 430 -13.12 -0.37 31.61
CA PHE A 430 -14.29 -0.39 30.73
C PHE A 430 -15.45 -1.15 31.38
N ASN A 431 -16.68 -0.65 31.27
CA ASN A 431 -17.85 -1.39 31.72
C ASN A 431 -18.17 -2.56 30.76
N PRO A 432 -18.98 -3.56 31.17
CA PRO A 432 -19.33 -4.70 30.30
C PRO A 432 -20.07 -4.32 29.00
N GLU A 433 -20.79 -3.19 28.98
CA GLU A 433 -21.40 -2.63 27.78
C GLU A 433 -20.41 -1.94 26.84
N MET A 434 -19.17 -1.69 27.29
CA MET A 434 -18.12 -1.01 26.54
C MET A 434 -18.41 0.45 26.14
N THR A 435 -19.47 1.06 26.69
CA THR A 435 -19.92 2.44 26.40
C THR A 435 -19.52 3.44 27.49
N GLY A 436 -19.01 2.96 28.62
CA GLY A 436 -18.54 3.81 29.73
C GLY A 436 -17.34 3.23 30.46
N LEU A 437 -16.83 4.00 31.43
CA LEU A 437 -15.77 3.58 32.34
C LEU A 437 -16.30 3.48 33.77
N ASP A 438 -15.97 2.39 34.45
CA ASP A 438 -16.21 2.19 35.87
C ASP A 438 -15.15 2.88 36.73
N ASN A 439 -15.48 3.11 38.00
CA ASN A 439 -14.53 3.64 38.99
C ASN A 439 -13.67 2.56 39.64
N LYS A 440 -14.04 1.28 39.49
CA LYS A 440 -13.33 0.13 40.06
C LYS A 440 -12.52 -0.57 38.97
N PRO A 441 -11.26 -0.93 39.25
CA PRO A 441 -10.47 -1.69 38.29
C PRO A 441 -11.02 -3.11 38.13
N ASN A 442 -10.98 -3.60 36.90
CA ASN A 442 -11.15 -4.99 36.54
C ASN A 442 -9.79 -5.57 36.17
N HIS A 443 -9.23 -6.39 37.06
CA HIS A 443 -7.89 -6.96 36.91
C HIS A 443 -7.82 -7.93 35.72
N ILE A 444 -6.67 -7.93 35.02
CA ILE A 444 -6.37 -8.89 33.95
C ILE A 444 -5.45 -9.99 34.47
N LEU A 445 -4.41 -9.63 35.23
CA LEU A 445 -3.42 -10.59 35.73
C LEU A 445 -3.81 -11.06 37.13
N SER A 446 -3.64 -12.37 37.37
CA SER A 446 -3.73 -12.93 38.72
C SER A 446 -2.38 -12.94 39.43
N GLN A 447 -1.27 -12.86 38.70
CA GLN A 447 0.10 -12.74 39.21
C GLN A 447 0.96 -11.87 38.28
N PRO A 448 2.03 -11.25 38.79
CA PRO A 448 2.98 -10.47 37.99
C PRO A 448 3.59 -11.29 36.83
N ILE A 449 3.82 -10.64 35.70
CA ILE A 449 4.57 -11.24 34.59
C ILE A 449 6.04 -11.35 35.00
N ALA A 450 6.61 -12.55 34.84
CA ALA A 450 7.97 -12.86 35.22
C ALA A 450 8.85 -13.22 33.99
N PHE A 451 10.17 -13.20 34.18
CA PHE A 451 11.13 -13.76 33.23
C PHE A 451 11.97 -14.81 33.95
N ASN A 452 11.66 -16.07 33.68
CA ASN A 452 12.21 -17.22 34.39
C ASN A 452 13.30 -17.88 33.54
N VAL A 453 14.42 -18.20 34.18
CA VAL A 453 15.51 -19.00 33.60
C VAL A 453 15.82 -20.13 34.57
N THR A 454 15.71 -21.38 34.10
CA THR A 454 15.96 -22.56 34.91
C THR A 454 17.33 -23.14 34.59
N VAL A 455 18.17 -23.31 35.61
CA VAL A 455 19.50 -23.92 35.48
C VAL A 455 19.76 -24.88 36.65
N GLY A 456 20.06 -26.14 36.34
CA GLY A 456 20.35 -27.16 37.35
C GLY A 456 19.14 -27.44 38.25
N GLY A 457 17.93 -27.48 37.68
CA GLY A 457 16.67 -27.70 38.39
C GLY A 457 16.15 -26.52 39.22
N HIS A 458 16.80 -25.36 39.17
CA HIS A 458 16.44 -24.19 39.98
C HIS A 458 16.21 -22.93 39.12
N LEU A 459 15.24 -22.11 39.53
CA LEU A 459 15.02 -20.80 38.95
C LEU A 459 16.11 -19.82 39.38
N GLU A 460 16.68 -19.09 38.43
CA GLU A 460 17.59 -17.99 38.70
C GLU A 460 16.84 -16.86 39.45
N SER A 461 17.51 -16.30 40.45
CA SER A 461 16.98 -15.17 41.23
C SER A 461 17.59 -13.85 40.73
N TRP A 462 16.74 -12.85 40.50
CA TRP A 462 17.14 -11.55 39.94
C TRP A 462 17.29 -10.49 41.01
N ALA A 463 18.42 -9.77 40.96
CA ALA A 463 18.59 -8.49 41.64
C ALA A 463 18.38 -7.35 40.63
N SER A 464 17.34 -6.54 40.84
CA SER A 464 16.97 -5.44 39.94
C SER A 464 17.53 -4.11 40.41
N THR A 465 18.05 -3.31 39.47
CA THR A 465 18.36 -1.91 39.73
C THR A 465 17.08 -1.09 39.85
N ALA A 466 17.08 -0.06 40.70
CA ALA A 466 16.00 0.92 40.69
C ALA A 466 15.89 1.61 39.32
N PHE A 467 14.67 1.89 38.89
CA PHE A 467 14.41 2.64 37.67
C PHE A 467 13.32 3.68 37.92
N LYS A 468 13.24 4.66 37.03
CA LYS A 468 12.11 5.57 36.94
C LYS A 468 11.68 5.64 35.49
N PRO A 469 10.39 5.55 35.22
CA PRO A 469 9.89 5.83 33.89
C PRO A 469 10.18 7.27 33.43
N ILE A 470 10.37 7.45 32.12
CA ILE A 470 10.80 8.68 31.45
C ILE A 470 9.75 9.02 30.40
N THR A 471 9.20 10.24 30.47
CA THR A 471 8.32 10.78 29.43
C THR A 471 9.14 11.16 28.20
N GLU A 472 8.91 10.51 27.07
CA GLU A 472 9.53 10.86 25.78
C GLU A 472 8.73 11.96 25.07
N SER A 473 7.40 11.86 25.14
CA SER A 473 6.43 12.82 24.60
C SER A 473 5.07 12.63 25.28
N LYS A 474 4.05 13.40 24.90
CA LYS A 474 2.66 13.13 25.34
C LYS A 474 2.18 11.74 24.91
N SER A 475 2.71 11.21 23.81
CA SER A 475 2.27 9.95 23.22
C SER A 475 2.96 8.72 23.81
N ARG A 476 4.14 8.87 24.44
CA ARG A 476 5.02 7.74 24.74
C ARG A 476 5.86 7.95 26.00
N MET A 477 6.04 6.86 26.73
CA MET A 477 6.79 6.82 27.97
C MET A 477 7.61 5.53 28.04
N SER A 478 8.87 5.61 28.47
CA SER A 478 9.80 4.47 28.46
C SER A 478 10.55 4.28 29.78
N TRP A 479 11.12 3.09 29.98
CA TRP A 479 11.96 2.77 31.13
C TRP A 479 12.97 1.69 30.77
N GLY A 480 14.08 1.66 31.51
CA GLY A 480 15.12 0.64 31.40
C GLY A 480 15.46 0.07 32.77
N VAL A 481 15.56 -1.25 32.86
CA VAL A 481 15.91 -1.98 34.09
C VAL A 481 17.01 -2.98 33.80
N LYS A 482 18.04 -2.97 34.65
CA LYS A 482 19.07 -3.98 34.65
C LYS A 482 18.78 -4.95 35.80
N ASN A 483 18.68 -6.22 35.45
CA ASN A 483 18.50 -7.32 36.36
C ASN A 483 19.75 -8.20 36.30
N GLU A 484 20.23 -8.68 37.44
CA GLU A 484 21.40 -9.54 37.50
C GLU A 484 21.14 -10.79 38.35
N SER A 485 21.61 -11.92 37.85
CA SER A 485 21.78 -13.14 38.65
C SER A 485 23.27 -13.49 38.74
N LYS A 486 23.60 -14.64 39.35
CA LYS A 486 24.99 -15.13 39.35
C LYS A 486 25.49 -15.41 37.93
N LYS A 487 24.63 -15.96 37.06
CA LYS A 487 24.99 -16.44 35.72
C LYS A 487 24.61 -15.49 34.59
N PHE A 488 23.70 -14.55 34.82
CA PHE A 488 23.13 -13.73 33.73
C PHE A 488 23.08 -12.24 34.05
N LYS A 489 23.10 -11.43 32.99
CA LYS A 489 22.57 -10.06 32.98
C LYS A 489 21.31 -10.06 32.13
N LEU A 490 20.23 -9.48 32.64
CA LEU A 490 18.96 -9.35 31.96
C LEU A 490 18.62 -7.85 31.83
N LEU A 491 18.66 -7.34 30.60
CA LEU A 491 18.41 -5.94 30.28
C LEU A 491 17.01 -5.82 29.70
N ILE A 492 16.11 -5.13 30.40
CA ILE A 492 14.73 -4.92 29.95
C ILE A 492 14.58 -3.44 29.63
N SER A 493 14.21 -3.14 28.39
CA SER A 493 13.74 -1.81 27.98
C SER A 493 12.26 -1.92 27.64
N GLY A 494 11.42 -1.14 28.31
CA GLY A 494 9.97 -1.13 28.09
C GLY A 494 9.51 0.26 27.65
N ALA A 495 8.46 0.32 26.83
CA ALA A 495 7.76 1.55 26.50
C ALA A 495 6.25 1.33 26.45
N MET A 496 5.49 2.36 26.84
CA MET A 496 4.03 2.40 26.72
C MET A 496 3.63 3.58 25.84
N GLU A 497 2.71 3.35 24.90
CA GLU A 497 2.07 4.40 24.11
C GLU A 497 0.63 4.68 24.55
N TYR A 498 0.12 5.86 24.17
CA TYR A 498 -1.15 6.44 24.66
C TYR A 498 -2.41 5.61 24.40
N GLU A 499 -2.38 4.68 23.44
CA GLU A 499 -3.47 3.74 23.18
C GLU A 499 -3.33 2.40 23.94
N GLY A 500 -2.31 2.24 24.78
CA GLY A 500 -2.13 1.08 25.66
C GLY A 500 -1.27 -0.05 25.09
N MET A 501 -0.50 0.20 24.03
CA MET A 501 0.51 -0.75 23.56
C MET A 501 1.75 -0.71 24.46
N LEU A 502 2.26 -1.89 24.83
CA LEU A 502 3.53 -2.06 25.54
C LEU A 502 4.55 -2.73 24.61
N ASP A 503 5.71 -2.11 24.43
CA ASP A 503 6.82 -2.62 23.64
C ASP A 503 7.99 -2.97 24.57
N TYR A 504 8.36 -4.25 24.61
CA TYR A 504 9.46 -4.76 25.44
C TYR A 504 10.60 -5.31 24.58
N GLN A 505 11.80 -4.79 24.81
CA GLN A 505 13.05 -5.35 24.34
C GLN A 505 13.80 -5.98 25.52
N ILE A 506 13.92 -7.31 25.51
CA ILE A 506 14.50 -8.08 26.61
C ILE A 506 15.77 -8.77 26.11
N ARG A 507 16.92 -8.45 26.70
CA ARG A 507 18.21 -9.08 26.36
C ARG A 507 18.74 -9.90 27.53
N LEU A 508 18.93 -11.19 27.32
CA LEU A 508 19.58 -12.09 28.27
C LEU A 508 21.03 -12.34 27.82
N VAL A 509 21.98 -11.96 28.66
CA VAL A 509 23.42 -12.10 28.41
C VAL A 509 24.04 -13.07 29.41
N ALA A 510 24.70 -14.11 28.93
CA ALA A 510 25.40 -15.08 29.78
C ALA A 510 26.73 -14.48 30.31
N LYS A 511 26.98 -14.61 31.62
CA LYS A 511 28.23 -14.17 32.28
C LYS A 511 29.33 -15.22 32.20
N ASN A 512 28.95 -16.48 32.04
CA ASN A 512 29.80 -17.65 31.94
C ASN A 512 29.11 -18.68 31.05
N ASP A 513 29.86 -19.68 30.59
CA ASP A 513 29.29 -20.83 29.89
C ASP A 513 28.26 -21.52 30.78
N VAL A 514 27.08 -21.77 30.24
CA VAL A 514 25.93 -22.27 31.00
C VAL A 514 25.02 -23.11 30.13
N PHE A 515 24.61 -24.25 30.67
CA PHE A 515 23.50 -25.02 30.13
C PHE A 515 22.20 -24.56 30.80
N ILE A 516 21.22 -24.19 29.99
CA ILE A 516 19.90 -23.70 30.41
C ILE A 516 18.90 -24.79 30.12
N GLU A 517 18.08 -25.13 31.12
CA GLU A 517 17.01 -26.13 30.97
C GLU A 517 15.78 -25.54 30.31
N ASN A 518 15.42 -24.30 30.67
CA ASN A 518 14.34 -23.56 30.03
C ASN A 518 14.48 -22.05 30.27
N ILE A 519 14.03 -21.26 29.31
CA ILE A 519 13.74 -19.84 29.48
C ILE A 519 12.25 -19.67 29.21
N GLU A 520 11.52 -19.01 30.11
CA GLU A 520 10.09 -18.80 29.94
C GLU A 520 9.61 -17.44 30.47
N VAL A 521 8.56 -16.93 29.83
CA VAL A 521 7.77 -15.78 30.29
C VAL A 521 6.35 -16.26 30.57
N PRO A 522 6.03 -16.62 31.82
CA PRO A 522 4.69 -17.02 32.19
C PRO A 522 3.78 -15.80 32.36
N ILE A 523 2.55 -15.92 31.87
CA ILE A 523 1.49 -14.93 32.04
C ILE A 523 0.32 -15.63 32.75
N TYR A 524 -0.01 -15.15 33.95
CA TYR A 524 -1.10 -15.68 34.76
C TYR A 524 -2.30 -14.75 34.62
N MET A 525 -3.27 -15.15 33.78
CA MET A 525 -4.48 -14.37 33.54
C MET A 525 -5.61 -14.81 34.45
N LEU A 526 -6.45 -13.89 34.91
CA LEU A 526 -7.72 -14.26 35.54
C LEU A 526 -8.62 -14.98 34.53
N SER A 527 -9.39 -15.96 35.00
CA SER A 527 -10.19 -16.83 34.11
C SER A 527 -11.21 -16.07 33.26
N ASP A 528 -11.79 -15.00 33.79
CA ASP A 528 -12.73 -14.10 33.11
C ASP A 528 -12.02 -13.06 32.23
N ALA A 529 -10.69 -12.93 32.32
CA ALA A 529 -9.86 -12.13 31.43
C ALA A 529 -9.33 -12.92 30.23
N ALA A 530 -9.58 -14.23 30.17
CA ALA A 530 -9.07 -15.13 29.14
C ALA A 530 -10.16 -16.06 28.57
N THR A 531 -11.44 -15.73 28.72
CA THR A 531 -12.58 -16.56 28.29
C THR A 531 -12.50 -17.01 26.82
N TYR A 532 -12.00 -16.14 25.96
CA TYR A 532 -11.89 -16.34 24.52
C TYR A 532 -10.44 -16.41 24.06
N ILE A 533 -10.22 -17.02 22.89
CA ILE A 533 -8.91 -17.12 22.24
C ILE A 533 -8.98 -16.70 20.76
N LEU A 534 -7.94 -16.04 20.29
CA LEU A 534 -7.61 -15.82 18.87
C LEU A 534 -6.11 -16.04 18.65
N GLY A 535 -5.73 -16.58 17.49
CA GLY A 535 -4.33 -16.91 17.17
C GLY A 535 -3.97 -18.37 17.50
N LEU A 536 -2.69 -18.72 17.35
CA LEU A 536 -2.16 -20.07 17.55
C LEU A 536 -2.89 -21.17 16.76
N GLY A 537 -3.45 -20.83 15.60
CA GLY A 537 -4.21 -21.76 14.77
C GLY A 537 -5.65 -21.99 15.22
N HIS A 538 -6.15 -21.17 16.15
CA HIS A 538 -7.56 -21.16 16.54
C HIS A 538 -8.31 -20.04 15.82
N LYS A 539 -9.47 -20.38 15.25
CA LYS A 539 -10.53 -19.40 14.97
C LYS A 539 -11.06 -18.85 16.30
N GLY A 540 -11.75 -17.72 16.25
CA GLY A 540 -12.43 -17.12 17.38
C GLY A 540 -13.41 -18.07 18.01
N GLN A 541 -13.19 -18.36 19.29
CA GLN A 541 -13.98 -19.30 20.06
C GLN A 541 -13.73 -19.13 21.56
N LYS A 542 -14.48 -19.85 22.40
CA LYS A 542 -14.11 -20.06 23.80
C LYS A 542 -12.76 -20.75 23.89
N ARG A 543 -11.89 -20.26 24.77
CA ARG A 543 -10.55 -20.81 24.97
C ARG A 543 -10.64 -22.30 25.37
N PRO A 544 -9.94 -23.21 24.68
CA PRO A 544 -9.79 -24.59 25.14
C PRO A 544 -9.12 -24.66 26.52
N ASP A 545 -9.41 -25.72 27.29
CA ASP A 545 -8.79 -25.90 28.60
C ASP A 545 -7.27 -26.07 28.52
N LYS A 546 -6.79 -26.66 27.42
CA LYS A 546 -5.38 -26.89 27.12
C LYS A 546 -5.07 -26.55 25.67
N VAL A 547 -3.99 -25.79 25.45
CA VAL A 547 -3.40 -25.54 24.14
C VAL A 547 -1.91 -25.84 24.22
N ASN A 548 -1.39 -26.61 23.26
CA ASN A 548 0.04 -26.88 23.12
C ASN A 548 0.46 -26.51 21.70
N TRP A 549 1.10 -25.36 21.55
CA TRP A 549 1.47 -24.78 20.27
C TRP A 549 2.98 -24.75 20.08
N LYS A 550 3.42 -24.97 18.84
CA LYS A 550 4.80 -24.96 18.39
C LYS A 550 4.95 -24.09 17.15
N TRP A 551 6.12 -23.51 16.96
CA TRP A 551 6.46 -22.70 15.81
C TRP A 551 6.42 -23.50 14.51
N ASP A 552 5.86 -22.89 13.46
CA ASP A 552 5.90 -23.43 12.10
C ASP A 552 5.90 -22.25 11.11
N VAL A 553 6.95 -22.15 10.31
CA VAL A 553 7.13 -21.07 9.30
C VAL A 553 6.07 -21.09 8.20
N LYS A 554 5.31 -22.18 8.05
CA LYS A 554 4.18 -22.22 7.10
C LYS A 554 2.96 -21.49 7.63
N ASN A 555 2.91 -21.21 8.92
CA ASN A 555 1.81 -20.56 9.60
C ASN A 555 2.22 -19.15 10.03
N HIS A 556 1.41 -18.17 9.68
CA HIS A 556 1.59 -16.79 10.10
C HIS A 556 1.09 -16.62 11.54
N GLN A 557 1.79 -17.23 12.49
CA GLN A 557 1.39 -17.31 13.89
C GLN A 557 2.60 -17.01 14.76
N GLU A 558 2.52 -15.90 15.50
CA GLU A 558 3.61 -15.41 16.35
C GLU A 558 3.11 -15.00 17.75
N GLY A 559 1.86 -15.34 18.09
CA GLY A 559 1.24 -14.86 19.31
C GLY A 559 -0.24 -15.21 19.42
N VAL A 560 -0.86 -14.70 20.49
CA VAL A 560 -2.23 -15.01 20.88
C VAL A 560 -2.91 -13.76 21.45
N TRP A 561 -4.22 -13.66 21.25
CA TRP A 561 -5.08 -12.83 22.08
C TRP A 561 -5.92 -13.70 23.00
N LEU A 562 -5.93 -13.33 24.27
CA LEU A 562 -6.82 -13.89 25.29
C LEU A 562 -7.61 -12.75 25.91
N GLY A 563 -8.93 -12.89 25.96
CA GLY A 563 -9.80 -11.84 26.44
C GLY A 563 -11.13 -12.33 26.99
N GLY A 564 -11.76 -11.47 27.78
CA GLY A 564 -13.17 -11.54 28.16
C GLY A 564 -13.98 -10.48 27.40
N ILE A 565 -15.04 -9.98 28.04
CA ILE A 565 -15.95 -8.98 27.45
C ILE A 565 -15.30 -7.60 27.33
N ASN A 566 -14.72 -7.10 28.43
CA ASN A 566 -14.25 -5.73 28.59
C ASN A 566 -12.80 -5.66 29.09
N LYS A 567 -12.05 -6.76 28.94
CA LYS A 567 -10.63 -6.85 29.32
C LYS A 567 -9.93 -7.98 28.55
N GLY A 568 -8.68 -7.80 28.19
CA GLY A 568 -7.88 -8.83 27.53
C GLY A 568 -6.49 -8.32 27.13
N ILE A 569 -5.65 -9.24 26.68
CA ILE A 569 -4.33 -8.92 26.13
C ILE A 569 -4.09 -9.72 24.85
N GLN A 570 -3.61 -9.03 23.83
CA GLN A 570 -2.91 -9.66 22.72
C GLN A 570 -1.42 -9.50 22.95
N TYR A 571 -0.63 -10.51 22.60
CA TYR A 571 0.82 -10.34 22.53
C TYR A 571 1.44 -11.15 21.38
N VAL A 572 2.56 -10.66 20.85
CA VAL A 572 3.42 -11.34 19.87
C VAL A 572 4.83 -11.54 20.43
N LEU A 573 5.47 -12.65 20.06
CA LEU A 573 6.82 -13.02 20.47
C LEU A 573 7.78 -12.89 19.28
N ARG A 574 8.80 -12.04 19.43
CA ARG A 574 9.75 -11.70 18.36
C ARG A 574 11.18 -11.66 18.90
N ASP A 575 12.16 -11.55 18.00
CA ASP A 575 13.55 -11.25 18.33
C ASP A 575 14.04 -10.03 17.54
N GLU A 576 15.35 -9.80 17.50
CA GLU A 576 15.99 -8.69 16.78
C GLU A 576 15.94 -8.82 15.25
N ASN A 577 15.59 -10.00 14.73
CA ASN A 577 15.57 -10.32 13.30
C ASN A 577 14.17 -10.25 12.68
N TYR A 578 13.18 -9.75 13.43
CA TYR A 578 11.81 -9.67 12.94
C TYR A 578 11.71 -8.81 11.67
N ILE A 579 11.12 -9.41 10.64
CA ILE A 579 10.69 -8.74 9.41
C ILE A 579 9.20 -9.03 9.26
N ARG A 580 8.42 -8.00 8.93
CA ARG A 580 6.98 -8.14 8.72
C ARG A 580 6.71 -9.07 7.53
N PRO A 581 5.92 -10.14 7.68
CA PRO A 581 5.54 -10.99 6.56
C PRO A 581 4.67 -10.25 5.54
N LEU A 582 4.65 -10.73 4.29
CA LEU A 582 3.62 -10.33 3.33
C LEU A 582 2.26 -10.92 3.75
N ASN A 583 1.16 -10.24 3.41
CA ASN A 583 -0.20 -10.65 3.74
C ASN A 583 -1.10 -10.68 2.48
N THR A 584 -2.34 -11.16 2.63
CA THR A 584 -3.37 -11.17 1.57
C THR A 584 -2.94 -11.91 0.31
N ASN A 585 -2.88 -13.25 0.41
CA ASN A 585 -2.45 -14.24 -0.56
C ASN A 585 -0.93 -14.38 -0.77
N PHE A 586 -0.11 -13.55 -0.14
CA PHE A 586 1.33 -13.46 -0.42
C PHE A 586 2.25 -13.91 0.74
N TYR A 587 1.70 -14.44 1.84
CA TYR A 587 2.53 -14.87 2.98
C TYR A 587 3.62 -15.87 2.57
N GLN A 588 3.30 -16.80 1.68
CA GLN A 588 4.25 -17.81 1.20
C GLN A 588 5.42 -17.21 0.39
N ASN A 589 5.30 -16.00 -0.14
CA ASN A 589 6.37 -15.29 -0.86
C ASN A 589 7.39 -14.64 0.10
N GLN A 590 6.96 -14.24 1.30
CA GLN A 590 7.82 -13.71 2.35
C GLN A 590 7.25 -14.09 3.71
N PRO A 591 7.52 -15.31 4.19
CA PRO A 591 6.96 -15.81 5.45
C PRO A 591 7.62 -15.16 6.67
N LEU A 592 7.11 -15.51 7.85
CA LEU A 592 7.67 -15.07 9.12
C LEU A 592 9.11 -15.56 9.29
N VAL A 593 10.01 -14.65 9.67
CA VAL A 593 11.34 -15.03 10.19
C VAL A 593 11.14 -15.57 11.60
N LEU A 594 11.35 -16.88 11.78
CA LEU A 594 11.18 -17.51 13.09
C LEU A 594 12.17 -16.91 14.10
N PRO A 595 11.69 -16.46 15.29
CA PRO A 595 12.56 -15.81 16.27
C PRO A 595 13.48 -16.83 16.96
N LYS A 596 14.79 -16.75 16.73
CA LYS A 596 15.80 -17.73 17.18
C LYS A 596 15.84 -17.89 18.71
N SER A 597 15.53 -16.82 19.42
CA SER A 597 15.50 -16.81 20.89
C SER A 597 14.29 -17.57 21.45
N TRP A 598 13.14 -17.50 20.78
CA TRP A 598 11.90 -18.14 21.22
C TRP A 598 11.70 -19.54 20.63
N GLU A 599 12.06 -19.75 19.36
CA GLU A 599 11.79 -21.00 18.64
C GLU A 599 12.79 -22.10 19.00
N ASN A 600 14.08 -21.74 19.08
CA ASN A 600 15.17 -22.60 19.55
C ASN A 600 15.17 -24.01 18.93
N ASP A 601 15.23 -24.08 17.60
CA ASP A 601 15.35 -25.34 16.85
C ASP A 601 14.23 -26.34 17.21
N GLY A 602 12.99 -25.86 17.27
CA GLY A 602 11.77 -26.61 17.61
C GLY A 602 11.51 -26.80 19.11
N ASN A 603 12.44 -26.42 19.99
CA ASN A 603 12.31 -26.64 21.43
C ASN A 603 11.35 -25.68 22.11
N GLY A 604 11.16 -24.47 21.57
CA GLY A 604 10.26 -23.47 22.12
C GLY A 604 8.81 -23.58 21.64
N GLY A 605 7.94 -22.77 22.23
CA GLY A 605 6.50 -22.76 21.92
C GLY A 605 5.66 -22.01 22.96
N ILE A 606 4.35 -22.22 22.89
CA ILE A 606 3.38 -21.63 23.81
C ILE A 606 2.47 -22.74 24.33
N SER A 607 2.29 -22.83 25.65
CA SER A 607 1.24 -23.67 26.23
C SER A 607 0.27 -22.85 27.07
N ILE A 608 -1.01 -23.21 27.02
CA ILE A 608 -2.08 -22.57 27.79
C ILE A 608 -2.77 -23.66 28.60
N GLU A 609 -2.91 -23.43 29.90
CA GLU A 609 -3.56 -24.35 30.83
C GLU A 609 -4.54 -23.61 31.73
N THR A 610 -5.76 -24.13 31.81
CA THR A 610 -6.79 -23.63 32.71
C THR A 610 -6.63 -24.24 34.10
N ASN A 611 -6.39 -23.40 35.09
CA ASN A 611 -6.41 -23.75 36.50
C ASN A 611 -7.70 -23.24 37.15
N LYS A 612 -7.90 -23.58 38.43
CA LYS A 612 -9.13 -23.24 39.17
C LYS A 612 -9.42 -21.72 39.19
N ASP A 613 -8.40 -20.91 39.46
CA ASP A 613 -8.56 -19.47 39.71
C ASP A 613 -7.89 -18.59 38.63
N HIS A 614 -7.13 -19.19 37.71
CA HIS A 614 -6.39 -18.47 36.68
C HIS A 614 -6.11 -19.36 35.46
N VAL A 615 -5.64 -18.74 34.40
CA VAL A 615 -5.20 -19.36 33.15
C VAL A 615 -3.72 -19.06 33.00
N LEU A 616 -2.91 -20.10 32.96
CA LEU A 616 -1.47 -19.98 32.82
C LEU A 616 -1.09 -20.12 31.36
N VAL A 617 -0.47 -19.08 30.82
CA VAL A 617 0.16 -19.11 29.51
C VAL A 617 1.68 -19.17 29.68
N ARG A 618 2.31 -20.27 29.29
CA ARG A 618 3.77 -20.43 29.31
C ARG A 618 4.32 -20.17 27.91
N ASN A 619 5.05 -19.08 27.76
CA ASN A 619 5.85 -18.81 26.56
C ASN A 619 7.26 -19.30 26.84
N TYR A 620 7.71 -20.37 26.20
CA TYR A 620 8.96 -21.06 26.54
C TYR A 620 9.88 -21.20 25.33
N SER A 621 11.19 -21.22 25.56
CA SER A 621 12.20 -21.50 24.51
C SER A 621 12.79 -22.90 24.60
N GLY A 622 12.59 -23.64 25.69
CA GLY A 622 13.24 -24.93 25.91
C GLY A 622 14.74 -24.82 26.23
N SER A 623 15.41 -25.97 26.26
CA SER A 623 16.81 -26.08 26.71
C SER A 623 17.82 -25.63 25.65
N ARG A 624 18.95 -25.07 26.08
CA ARG A 624 20.07 -24.68 25.21
C ARG A 624 21.33 -24.37 26.02
N SER A 625 22.46 -24.30 25.33
CA SER A 625 23.71 -23.78 25.90
C SER A 625 23.95 -22.34 25.46
N MET A 626 24.55 -21.54 26.33
CA MET A 626 25.09 -20.22 26.02
C MET A 626 26.54 -20.15 26.50
N LEU A 627 27.43 -19.60 25.66
CA LEU A 627 28.80 -19.25 26.02
C LEU A 627 28.83 -17.90 26.75
N ALA A 628 29.90 -17.64 27.50
CA ALA A 628 30.14 -16.36 28.12
C ALA A 628 30.10 -15.22 27.08
N GLY A 629 29.20 -14.25 27.26
CA GLY A 629 29.00 -13.12 26.35
C GLY A 629 27.89 -13.31 25.32
N ASP A 630 27.39 -14.54 25.13
CA ASP A 630 26.25 -14.79 24.24
C ASP A 630 25.03 -13.99 24.69
N THR A 631 24.26 -13.50 23.72
CA THR A 631 23.07 -12.69 23.95
C THR A 631 21.87 -13.27 23.21
N LEU A 632 20.76 -13.41 23.92
CA LEU A 632 19.44 -13.73 23.36
C LEU A 632 18.49 -12.55 23.50
N HIS A 633 17.59 -12.39 22.53
CA HIS A 633 16.61 -11.30 22.48
C HIS A 633 15.19 -11.84 22.50
N PHE A 634 14.47 -11.54 23.58
CA PHE A 634 13.09 -11.98 23.84
C PHE A 634 12.14 -10.78 23.71
N ASN A 635 11.99 -10.22 22.50
CA ASN A 635 11.14 -9.06 22.29
C ASN A 635 9.66 -9.47 22.39
N ILE A 636 8.85 -8.67 23.10
CA ILE A 636 7.42 -8.91 23.28
C ILE A 636 6.67 -7.60 23.09
N LYS A 637 5.62 -7.62 22.26
CA LYS A 637 4.68 -6.50 22.17
C LYS A 637 3.33 -6.94 22.74
N PHE A 638 2.75 -6.16 23.64
CA PHE A 638 1.41 -6.36 24.17
C PHE A 638 0.46 -5.27 23.67
N LEU A 639 -0.78 -5.64 23.38
CA LEU A 639 -1.92 -4.74 23.18
C LEU A 639 -2.98 -5.03 24.25
N ILE A 640 -3.31 -4.02 25.05
CA ILE A 640 -4.31 -4.15 26.13
C ILE A 640 -5.68 -3.76 25.56
N THR A 641 -6.54 -4.76 25.39
CA THR A 641 -7.89 -4.58 24.87
C THR A 641 -8.88 -4.43 26.03
N PRO A 642 -9.94 -3.63 25.87
CA PRO A 642 -10.34 -2.86 24.68
C PRO A 642 -9.56 -1.55 24.53
N PHE A 643 -9.57 -0.94 23.34
CA PHE A 643 -8.78 0.27 23.07
C PHE A 643 -9.51 1.57 23.41
N LYS A 644 -10.81 1.64 23.12
CA LYS A 644 -11.65 2.84 23.28
C LYS A 644 -13.11 2.47 23.54
N LEU A 645 -13.92 3.45 23.92
CA LEU A 645 -15.35 3.27 24.14
C LEU A 645 -16.08 3.05 22.81
N LEU A 646 -17.14 2.24 22.84
CA LEU A 646 -18.09 2.16 21.73
C LEU A 646 -18.89 3.46 21.64
N ASN A 647 -18.98 4.00 20.42
CA ASN A 647 -19.89 5.10 20.11
C ASN A 647 -21.09 4.55 19.35
N THR A 648 -22.04 3.94 20.08
CA THR A 648 -23.22 3.30 19.49
C THR A 648 -24.12 4.28 18.74
N LYS A 649 -24.18 5.54 19.20
CA LYS A 649 -24.95 6.59 18.51
C LYS A 649 -24.37 6.88 17.13
N ASP A 650 -23.09 7.20 17.04
CA ASP A 650 -22.40 7.36 15.74
C ASP A 650 -22.50 6.08 14.90
N HIS A 651 -22.43 4.91 15.54
CA HIS A 651 -22.61 3.61 14.90
C HIS A 651 -23.87 3.54 14.05
N PHE A 652 -25.02 3.82 14.66
CA PHE A 652 -26.33 3.73 13.99
C PHE A 652 -26.63 4.91 13.06
N GLN A 653 -26.02 6.07 13.27
CA GLN A 653 -26.15 7.26 12.40
C GLN A 653 -25.34 7.14 11.11
N THR A 654 -24.25 6.38 11.12
CA THR A 654 -23.37 6.23 9.97
C THR A 654 -23.83 5.05 9.11
N ARG A 655 -24.32 5.37 7.91
CA ARG A 655 -24.94 4.41 6.98
C ARG A 655 -24.20 4.44 5.65
N PHE A 656 -23.52 3.35 5.34
CA PHE A 656 -22.63 3.26 4.19
C PHE A 656 -23.38 2.86 2.92
N VAL A 657 -23.22 3.67 1.88
CA VAL A 657 -23.45 3.28 0.48
C VAL A 657 -22.10 2.98 -0.14
N HIS A 658 -21.84 1.70 -0.41
CA HIS A 658 -20.56 1.24 -0.97
C HIS A 658 -20.69 1.12 -2.50
N LYS A 659 -20.89 2.26 -3.16
CA LYS A 659 -21.08 2.37 -4.61
C LYS A 659 -20.91 3.81 -5.09
N TYR A 660 -20.32 4.01 -6.26
CA TYR A 660 -20.39 5.28 -6.98
C TYR A 660 -21.78 5.42 -7.64
N VAL A 661 -22.61 6.32 -7.11
CA VAL A 661 -23.97 6.67 -7.58
C VAL A 661 -24.22 8.16 -7.34
N PRO A 662 -25.21 8.79 -8.01
CA PRO A 662 -25.59 10.18 -7.72
C PRO A 662 -25.89 10.40 -6.23
N VAL A 663 -25.51 11.56 -5.68
CA VAL A 663 -25.66 11.86 -4.25
C VAL A 663 -27.14 11.81 -3.82
N ASP A 664 -28.07 12.25 -4.67
CA ASP A 664 -29.52 12.13 -4.40
C ASP A 664 -29.96 10.68 -4.21
N THR A 665 -29.31 9.73 -4.90
CA THR A 665 -29.59 8.31 -4.71
C THR A 665 -29.10 7.82 -3.35
N VAL A 666 -27.93 8.30 -2.88
CA VAL A 666 -27.40 7.99 -1.55
C VAL A 666 -28.40 8.42 -0.47
N ILE A 667 -28.91 9.64 -0.57
CA ILE A 667 -29.88 10.22 0.38
C ILE A 667 -31.22 9.51 0.31
N ALA A 668 -31.73 9.23 -0.90
CA ALA A 668 -32.98 8.51 -1.10
C ALA A 668 -32.94 7.09 -0.50
N TRP A 669 -31.75 6.51 -0.39
CA TRP A 669 -31.53 5.24 0.30
C TRP A 669 -31.30 5.37 1.80
N GLY A 670 -31.16 6.59 2.33
CA GLY A 670 -30.89 6.85 3.74
C GLY A 670 -29.41 6.73 4.13
N GLY A 671 -28.49 6.75 3.16
CA GLY A 671 -27.05 6.75 3.39
C GLY A 671 -26.55 8.09 3.91
N THR A 672 -25.55 8.06 4.78
CA THR A 672 -24.88 9.25 5.35
C THR A 672 -23.39 9.30 5.00
N VAL A 673 -22.84 8.18 4.51
CA VAL A 673 -21.47 8.09 4.01
C VAL A 673 -21.47 7.28 2.71
N VAL A 674 -20.75 7.76 1.70
CA VAL A 674 -20.50 7.03 0.46
C VAL A 674 -19.03 6.61 0.36
N ASN A 675 -18.81 5.32 0.13
CA ASN A 675 -17.49 4.77 -0.17
C ASN A 675 -17.34 4.68 -1.69
N ILE A 676 -16.39 5.43 -2.22
CA ILE A 676 -16.02 5.40 -3.64
C ILE A 676 -14.87 4.42 -3.80
N HIS A 677 -15.15 3.29 -4.45
CA HIS A 677 -14.13 2.30 -4.81
C HIS A 677 -13.14 2.90 -5.84
N HIS A 678 -12.13 2.15 -6.27
CA HIS A 678 -11.43 2.49 -7.53
C HIS A 678 -12.21 1.97 -8.76
N ALA A 679 -11.65 2.06 -9.97
CA ALA A 679 -12.22 1.58 -11.22
C ALA A 679 -13.54 2.27 -11.64
N ASN A 680 -13.67 3.56 -11.34
CA ASN A 680 -14.81 4.39 -11.75
C ASN A 680 -14.38 5.79 -12.19
N GLU A 681 -15.35 6.62 -12.58
CA GLU A 681 -15.07 7.91 -13.21
C GLU A 681 -14.33 8.93 -12.34
N ILE A 682 -14.50 8.92 -11.02
CA ILE A 682 -13.88 9.92 -10.12
C ILE A 682 -12.68 9.38 -9.35
N ASN A 683 -12.51 8.05 -9.35
CA ASN A 683 -11.35 7.36 -8.79
C ASN A 683 -11.01 6.17 -9.70
N PRO A 684 -10.40 6.42 -10.88
CA PRO A 684 -10.24 5.36 -11.89
C PRO A 684 -9.18 4.34 -11.48
N TYR A 685 -8.03 4.77 -10.97
CA TYR A 685 -6.87 3.90 -10.84
C TYR A 685 -6.59 3.49 -9.40
N ILE A 686 -6.18 2.23 -9.22
CA ILE A 686 -5.94 1.65 -7.91
C ILE A 686 -4.78 2.36 -7.20
N ASN A 687 -5.03 2.79 -5.95
CA ASN A 687 -4.05 3.43 -5.07
C ASN A 687 -3.33 4.67 -5.65
N TYR A 688 -3.98 5.38 -6.59
CA TYR A 688 -3.47 6.64 -7.15
C TYR A 688 -4.64 7.58 -7.51
N PRO A 689 -5.35 8.14 -6.50
CA PRO A 689 -6.60 8.89 -6.66
C PRO A 689 -6.39 10.33 -7.15
N PHE A 690 -5.49 10.54 -8.11
CA PHE A 690 -5.06 11.86 -8.56
C PHE A 690 -5.49 12.21 -9.99
N PHE A 691 -6.42 11.42 -10.53
CA PHE A 691 -7.03 11.65 -11.83
C PHE A 691 -8.46 12.15 -11.66
N ASN A 692 -8.97 12.87 -12.67
CA ASN A 692 -10.33 13.42 -12.69
C ASN A 692 -10.67 14.29 -11.46
N LEU A 693 -9.68 15.03 -10.94
CA LEU A 693 -9.79 15.84 -9.71
C LEU A 693 -10.99 16.80 -9.73
N GLY A 694 -11.28 17.44 -10.87
CA GLY A 694 -12.46 18.32 -10.98
C GLY A 694 -13.79 17.58 -10.78
N LYS A 695 -13.94 16.37 -11.34
CA LYS A 695 -15.14 15.55 -11.12
C LYS A 695 -15.22 15.05 -9.68
N GLN A 696 -14.07 14.67 -9.11
CA GLN A 696 -13.97 14.24 -7.72
C GLN A 696 -14.39 15.37 -6.76
N THR A 697 -13.84 16.58 -6.93
CA THR A 697 -14.21 17.78 -6.16
C THR A 697 -15.71 18.07 -6.28
N ASN A 698 -16.27 18.08 -7.49
CA ASN A 698 -17.69 18.37 -7.70
C ASN A 698 -18.60 17.38 -6.97
N TYR A 699 -18.29 16.08 -7.03
CA TYR A 699 -19.06 15.04 -6.35
C TYR A 699 -18.99 15.20 -4.82
N ILE A 700 -17.79 15.45 -4.28
CA ILE A 700 -17.58 15.63 -2.84
C ILE A 700 -18.30 16.88 -2.33
N GLN A 701 -18.21 17.99 -3.05
CA GLN A 701 -18.92 19.23 -2.70
C GLN A 701 -20.44 19.05 -2.71
N GLU A 702 -21.00 18.36 -3.72
CA GLU A 702 -22.43 18.03 -3.74
C GLU A 702 -22.82 17.18 -2.52
N ALA A 703 -22.01 16.17 -2.19
CA ALA A 703 -22.22 15.31 -1.03
C ALA A 703 -22.22 16.12 0.28
N HIS A 704 -21.22 16.97 0.49
CA HIS A 704 -21.11 17.82 1.68
C HIS A 704 -22.25 18.82 1.81
N GLN A 705 -22.69 19.45 0.71
CA GLN A 705 -23.87 20.33 0.71
C GLN A 705 -25.14 19.62 1.18
N LYS A 706 -25.19 18.29 1.03
CA LYS A 706 -26.30 17.44 1.45
C LYS A 706 -25.99 16.62 2.70
N ASN A 707 -24.95 16.98 3.46
CA ASN A 707 -24.49 16.31 4.68
C ASN A 707 -24.13 14.82 4.52
N VAL A 708 -23.62 14.44 3.35
CA VAL A 708 -23.08 13.11 3.06
C VAL A 708 -21.57 13.17 3.06
N LYS A 709 -20.91 12.31 3.85
CA LYS A 709 -19.44 12.19 3.85
C LYS A 709 -18.97 11.32 2.68
N VAL A 710 -17.80 11.61 2.12
CA VAL A 710 -17.21 10.85 1.02
C VAL A 710 -15.85 10.29 1.42
N LYS A 711 -15.67 8.99 1.18
CA LYS A 711 -14.39 8.29 1.36
C LYS A 711 -13.93 7.68 0.05
N LEU A 712 -12.62 7.58 -0.13
CA LEU A 712 -12.02 6.93 -1.29
C LEU A 712 -11.36 5.60 -0.89
N TYR A 713 -11.40 4.64 -1.81
CA TYR A 713 -10.47 3.52 -1.85
C TYR A 713 -9.07 4.08 -2.10
N ASN A 714 -8.17 3.91 -1.14
CA ASN A 714 -6.76 4.20 -1.31
C ASN A 714 -5.95 3.45 -0.25
N THR A 715 -5.07 2.56 -0.70
CA THR A 715 -4.11 1.80 0.11
C THR A 715 -2.69 1.93 -0.51
N ILE A 716 -1.73 1.11 -0.10
CA ILE A 716 -0.33 1.18 -0.56
C ILE A 716 0.23 -0.16 -1.06
N ARG A 717 -0.56 -1.24 -1.01
CA ARG A 717 -0.11 -2.61 -1.35
C ARG A 717 0.22 -2.76 -2.84
N GLU A 718 -0.55 -2.08 -3.67
CA GLU A 718 -0.48 -2.11 -5.13
C GLU A 718 -0.28 -0.68 -5.65
N LEU A 719 0.38 -0.54 -6.80
CA LEU A 719 0.51 0.74 -7.48
C LEU A 719 0.15 0.59 -8.96
N THR A 720 -0.77 1.42 -9.45
CA THR A 720 -1.13 1.48 -10.86
C THR A 720 0.06 1.84 -11.75
N TYR A 721 0.13 1.21 -12.92
CA TYR A 721 1.03 1.61 -14.00
C TYR A 721 0.72 2.99 -14.62
N LYS A 722 -0.39 3.64 -14.25
CA LYS A 722 -0.76 5.00 -14.65
C LYS A 722 -0.07 6.08 -13.78
N THR A 723 0.74 5.67 -12.81
CA THR A 723 1.51 6.57 -11.96
C THR A 723 2.52 7.36 -12.78
N HIS A 724 2.45 8.70 -12.75
CA HIS A 724 3.35 9.56 -13.54
C HIS A 724 4.83 9.36 -13.16
N GLU A 725 5.10 9.07 -11.89
CA GLU A 725 6.45 8.92 -11.36
C GLU A 725 7.02 7.49 -11.46
N ILE A 726 6.35 6.55 -12.14
CA ILE A 726 6.70 5.12 -12.10
C ILE A 726 8.17 4.83 -12.46
N PHE A 727 8.72 5.48 -13.48
CA PHE A 727 10.13 5.31 -13.87
C PHE A 727 11.12 5.99 -12.92
N ALA A 728 10.70 7.06 -12.25
CA ALA A 728 11.49 7.65 -11.18
C ALA A 728 11.57 6.69 -9.98
N MET A 729 10.45 6.06 -9.60
CA MET A 729 10.44 5.02 -8.56
C MET A 729 11.28 3.81 -8.95
N ARG A 730 11.19 3.36 -10.22
CA ARG A 730 12.02 2.29 -10.77
C ARG A 730 13.52 2.57 -10.66
N SER A 731 13.94 3.82 -10.87
CA SER A 731 15.35 4.21 -10.78
C SER A 731 15.94 4.06 -9.36
N LEU A 732 15.10 3.97 -8.33
CA LEU A 732 15.51 3.75 -6.94
C LEU A 732 15.86 2.28 -6.65
N GLY A 733 15.79 1.40 -7.66
CA GLY A 733 15.98 -0.05 -7.53
C GLY A 733 14.85 -0.67 -6.72
N PHE A 734 15.17 -1.65 -5.87
CA PHE A 734 14.19 -2.38 -5.06
C PHE A 734 13.75 -1.65 -3.79
N GLU A 735 13.90 -0.33 -3.74
CA GLU A 735 13.48 0.42 -2.55
C GLU A 735 11.95 0.44 -2.42
N ILE A 736 11.25 0.72 -3.54
CA ILE A 736 9.81 0.90 -3.57
C ILE A 736 9.12 -0.37 -4.10
N PHE A 737 9.50 -0.86 -5.28
CA PHE A 737 8.88 -2.07 -5.82
C PHE A 737 9.46 -3.35 -5.20
N ASN A 738 8.61 -4.35 -5.03
CA ASN A 738 9.06 -5.72 -4.73
C ASN A 738 9.78 -6.29 -5.94
N ASP A 739 10.96 -6.88 -5.74
CA ASP A 739 11.66 -7.60 -6.80
C ASP A 739 10.87 -8.86 -7.19
N GLY A 740 10.93 -9.25 -8.46
CA GLY A 740 10.16 -10.36 -9.02
C GLY A 740 10.45 -10.60 -10.51
N GLU A 741 9.94 -11.71 -11.04
CA GLU A 741 10.23 -12.16 -12.42
C GLU A 741 9.60 -11.29 -13.53
N GLY A 742 8.72 -10.34 -13.18
CA GLY A 742 7.93 -9.58 -14.15
C GLY A 742 6.70 -10.34 -14.66
N GLY A 743 6.22 -9.98 -15.86
CA GLY A 743 5.03 -10.58 -16.48
C GLY A 743 3.73 -9.79 -16.28
N GLY A 744 2.59 -10.45 -16.43
CA GLY A 744 1.27 -9.81 -16.32
C GLY A 744 0.87 -9.03 -17.57
N HIS A 745 0.29 -7.85 -17.40
CA HIS A 745 -0.23 -7.01 -18.50
C HIS A 745 0.85 -6.65 -19.55
N SER A 746 0.46 -6.46 -20.82
CA SER A 746 1.37 -6.27 -21.96
C SER A 746 2.22 -5.02 -21.77
N TRP A 747 1.60 -3.91 -21.38
CA TRP A 747 2.31 -2.68 -21.03
C TRP A 747 3.43 -2.90 -19.99
N LEU A 748 3.18 -3.70 -18.94
CA LEU A 748 4.20 -3.98 -17.91
C LEU A 748 5.38 -4.75 -18.52
N GLN A 749 5.13 -5.73 -19.39
CA GLN A 749 6.18 -6.49 -20.06
C GLN A 749 6.95 -5.68 -21.11
N GLU A 750 6.26 -4.80 -21.83
CA GLU A 750 6.84 -3.99 -22.91
C GLU A 750 7.70 -2.84 -22.35
N HIS A 751 7.23 -2.17 -21.28
CA HIS A 751 7.82 -0.94 -20.77
C HIS A 751 8.60 -1.11 -19.44
N LEU A 752 8.11 -1.94 -18.51
CA LEU A 752 8.76 -2.16 -17.21
C LEU A 752 9.66 -3.42 -17.19
N ARG A 753 9.30 -4.42 -18.00
CA ARG A 753 10.01 -5.67 -18.32
C ARG A 753 10.14 -6.66 -17.18
N ASP A 754 11.05 -6.41 -16.26
CA ASP A 754 11.52 -7.36 -15.24
C ASP A 754 11.53 -6.71 -13.85
N HIS A 755 11.93 -7.44 -12.80
CA HIS A 755 12.18 -6.88 -11.46
C HIS A 755 10.94 -6.23 -10.80
N TYR A 756 9.76 -6.83 -11.01
CA TYR A 756 8.52 -6.49 -10.33
C TYR A 756 7.62 -7.73 -10.18
N HIS A 757 6.58 -7.63 -9.34
CA HIS A 757 5.46 -8.57 -9.32
C HIS A 757 4.20 -7.91 -9.88
N SER A 758 3.60 -8.51 -10.90
CA SER A 758 2.28 -8.09 -11.38
C SER A 758 1.20 -8.36 -10.33
N ALA A 759 0.24 -7.47 -10.21
CA ALA A 759 -0.83 -7.53 -9.22
C ALA A 759 -2.22 -7.42 -9.89
N TRP A 760 -3.20 -6.83 -9.18
CA TRP A 760 -4.56 -6.65 -9.67
C TRP A 760 -4.63 -5.90 -11.02
N HIS A 761 -5.57 -6.32 -11.89
CA HIS A 761 -5.92 -5.65 -13.14
C HIS A 761 -7.40 -5.25 -13.14
N ALA A 762 -7.69 -3.95 -12.96
CA ALA A 762 -9.03 -3.40 -13.09
C ALA A 762 -9.37 -3.17 -14.57
N TRP A 763 -9.75 -4.25 -15.26
CA TRP A 763 -10.02 -4.26 -16.70
C TRP A 763 -11.07 -3.26 -17.19
N SER A 764 -11.99 -2.78 -16.33
CA SER A 764 -13.05 -1.83 -16.72
C SER A 764 -12.52 -0.43 -17.06
N VAL A 765 -11.32 -0.11 -16.59
CA VAL A 765 -10.62 1.16 -16.87
C VAL A 765 -9.25 0.93 -17.47
N ASP A 766 -8.97 -0.32 -17.85
CA ASP A 766 -7.66 -0.85 -18.21
C ASP A 766 -6.54 -0.33 -17.28
N ASP A 767 -6.53 -0.88 -16.07
CA ASP A 767 -5.56 -0.50 -15.04
C ASP A 767 -4.86 -1.71 -14.45
N ALA A 768 -3.61 -1.93 -14.82
CA ALA A 768 -2.76 -2.96 -14.24
C ALA A 768 -1.89 -2.38 -13.13
N ALA A 769 -1.69 -3.16 -12.07
CA ALA A 769 -0.88 -2.75 -10.93
C ALA A 769 0.34 -3.65 -10.69
N ILE A 770 1.29 -3.12 -9.93
CA ILE A 770 2.46 -3.82 -9.43
C ILE A 770 2.48 -3.83 -7.90
N LEU A 771 3.07 -4.86 -7.30
CA LEU A 771 3.24 -4.92 -5.85
C LEU A 771 4.28 -3.93 -5.35
N ASN A 772 3.96 -3.29 -4.24
CA ASN A 772 4.75 -2.23 -3.64
C ASN A 772 5.16 -2.56 -2.19
N LYS A 773 6.35 -2.12 -1.80
CA LYS A 773 6.86 -2.22 -0.44
C LYS A 773 6.23 -1.13 0.41
N GLY A 774 5.19 -1.49 1.17
CA GLY A 774 4.54 -0.63 2.18
C GLY A 774 5.43 -0.20 3.36
N THR A 775 6.73 -0.51 3.31
CA THR A 775 7.76 -0.20 4.31
C THR A 775 8.92 0.63 3.75
N SER A 776 8.69 1.33 2.64
CA SER A 776 9.66 2.24 2.02
C SER A 776 9.27 3.70 2.22
N ARG A 777 10.06 4.64 1.68
CA ARG A 777 9.68 6.06 1.67
C ARG A 777 8.50 6.38 0.73
N TRP A 778 8.01 5.41 -0.05
CA TRP A 778 6.69 5.54 -0.71
C TRP A 778 5.56 5.71 0.31
N THR A 779 5.72 5.20 1.54
CA THR A 779 4.80 5.49 2.63
C THR A 779 4.73 6.98 2.97
N ASN A 780 5.84 7.72 2.82
CA ASN A 780 5.82 9.18 2.96
C ASN A 780 5.01 9.83 1.82
N TYR A 781 5.19 9.36 0.57
CA TYR A 781 4.41 9.81 -0.59
C TYR A 781 2.91 9.61 -0.36
N TYR A 782 2.52 8.43 0.09
CA TYR A 782 1.14 8.07 0.37
C TYR A 782 0.52 8.96 1.47
N VAL A 783 1.20 9.15 2.60
CA VAL A 783 0.68 10.00 3.69
C VAL A 783 0.55 11.46 3.26
N GLU A 784 1.53 12.00 2.53
CA GLU A 784 1.47 13.36 1.98
C GLU A 784 0.35 13.50 0.93
N GLY A 785 0.18 12.50 0.07
CA GLY A 785 -0.92 12.44 -0.89
C GLY A 785 -2.29 12.47 -0.21
N LEU A 786 -2.46 11.75 0.89
CA LEU A 786 -3.68 11.80 1.70
C LEU A 786 -3.89 13.16 2.37
N ASN A 787 -2.82 13.81 2.83
CA ASN A 787 -2.89 15.19 3.33
C ASN A 787 -3.33 16.17 2.23
N TRP A 788 -2.80 16.01 1.01
CA TRP A 788 -3.21 16.81 -0.14
C TRP A 788 -4.68 16.56 -0.50
N LEU A 789 -5.16 15.31 -0.52
CA LEU A 789 -6.56 15.00 -0.80
C LEU A 789 -7.49 15.55 0.29
N ALA A 790 -7.15 15.39 1.57
CA ALA A 790 -7.96 15.91 2.66
C ALA A 790 -8.03 17.45 2.66
N LYS A 791 -6.94 18.12 2.29
CA LYS A 791 -6.87 19.58 2.17
C LYS A 791 -7.62 20.10 0.94
N ASN A 792 -7.43 19.50 -0.23
CA ASN A 792 -7.83 20.09 -1.52
C ASN A 792 -9.06 19.42 -2.15
N GLN A 793 -9.28 18.12 -1.93
CA GLN A 793 -10.45 17.37 -2.43
C GLN A 793 -11.51 17.17 -1.37
N GLU A 794 -11.16 17.43 -0.11
CA GLU A 794 -12.05 17.38 1.04
C GLU A 794 -12.58 15.99 1.41
N ILE A 795 -11.82 14.94 1.14
CA ILE A 795 -12.20 13.59 1.58
C ILE A 795 -12.36 13.51 3.11
N ASP A 796 -13.37 12.77 3.58
CA ASP A 796 -13.71 12.62 5.01
C ASP A 796 -13.03 11.40 5.66
N GLY A 797 -12.31 10.61 4.87
CA GLY A 797 -11.57 9.45 5.33
C GLY A 797 -11.34 8.42 4.24
N LEU A 798 -11.12 7.18 4.65
CA LEU A 798 -10.58 6.13 3.78
C LEU A 798 -11.30 4.81 3.93
N TYR A 799 -11.46 4.15 2.79
CA TYR A 799 -11.73 2.72 2.70
C TYR A 799 -10.39 1.99 2.54
N LEU A 800 -9.98 1.23 3.56
CA LEU A 800 -8.77 0.43 3.54
C LEU A 800 -9.12 -1.03 3.26
N ASP A 801 -8.74 -1.51 2.10
CA ASP A 801 -8.87 -2.90 1.67
C ASP A 801 -7.57 -3.66 1.94
N ASP A 802 -7.53 -4.31 3.11
CA ASP A 802 -6.33 -4.82 3.77
C ASP A 802 -5.26 -3.74 4.03
N ILE A 803 -4.28 -4.04 4.89
CA ILE A 803 -3.21 -3.11 5.27
C ILE A 803 -1.83 -3.73 5.07
N ALA A 804 -1.01 -3.10 4.22
CA ALA A 804 0.39 -3.50 3.97
C ALA A 804 1.44 -2.66 4.73
N PHE A 805 1.01 -1.77 5.63
CA PHE A 805 1.84 -0.82 6.37
C PHE A 805 1.68 -0.94 7.88
N SER A 806 2.57 -0.30 8.64
CA SER A 806 2.65 -0.40 10.10
C SER A 806 1.60 0.45 10.83
N ARG A 807 1.39 0.13 12.11
CA ARG A 807 0.69 0.98 13.09
C ARG A 807 1.11 2.47 13.02
N GLU A 808 2.41 2.75 12.96
CA GLU A 808 2.91 4.15 12.88
C GLU A 808 2.39 4.89 11.66
N THR A 809 2.21 4.18 10.53
CA THR A 809 1.69 4.78 9.32
C THR A 809 0.21 5.13 9.48
N VAL A 810 -0.62 4.27 10.07
CA VAL A 810 -2.03 4.63 10.34
C VAL A 810 -2.13 5.83 11.27
N LYS A 811 -1.26 5.93 12.29
CA LYS A 811 -1.19 7.13 13.16
C LYS A 811 -0.93 8.38 12.33
N ARG A 812 0.07 8.37 11.44
CA ARG A 812 0.36 9.50 10.55
C ARG A 812 -0.85 9.88 9.69
N ILE A 813 -1.52 8.89 9.08
CA ILE A 813 -2.74 9.08 8.27
C ILE A 813 -3.82 9.79 9.08
N VAL A 814 -4.16 9.26 10.25
CA VAL A 814 -5.25 9.81 11.06
C VAL A 814 -4.92 11.22 11.55
N SER A 815 -3.67 11.46 11.96
CA SER A 815 -3.20 12.79 12.34
C SER A 815 -3.35 13.82 11.22
N ILE A 816 -3.04 13.46 9.97
CA ILE A 816 -3.16 14.40 8.84
C ILE A 816 -4.61 14.59 8.40
N LEU A 817 -5.48 13.60 8.59
CA LEU A 817 -6.91 13.74 8.28
C LEU A 817 -7.58 14.68 9.29
N TYR A 818 -7.30 14.51 10.59
CA TYR A 818 -7.81 15.40 11.65
C TYR A 818 -7.30 16.83 11.57
N LYS A 819 -6.22 17.09 10.82
CA LYS A 819 -5.76 18.45 10.55
C LYS A 819 -6.76 19.24 9.68
N HIS A 820 -7.51 18.55 8.82
CA HIS A 820 -8.39 19.17 7.83
C HIS A 820 -9.87 18.82 8.01
N ARG A 821 -10.18 17.74 8.72
CA ARG A 821 -11.56 17.26 8.94
C ARG A 821 -11.86 17.19 10.44
N PRO A 822 -13.02 17.69 10.90
CA PRO A 822 -13.43 17.58 12.30
C PRO A 822 -13.78 16.15 12.69
N GLU A 823 -14.21 15.34 11.71
CA GLU A 823 -14.57 13.94 11.87
C GLU A 823 -13.83 13.12 10.80
N VAL A 824 -13.25 12.00 11.20
CA VAL A 824 -12.47 11.12 10.32
C VAL A 824 -13.08 9.73 10.36
N VAL A 825 -13.45 9.21 9.19
CA VAL A 825 -14.04 7.88 9.06
C VAL A 825 -13.10 6.96 8.29
N ILE A 826 -12.45 6.03 8.98
CA ILE A 826 -11.60 5.00 8.35
C ILE A 826 -12.21 3.63 8.64
N ASP A 827 -12.53 2.88 7.59
CA ASP A 827 -12.95 1.50 7.71
C ASP A 827 -11.89 0.54 7.20
N LEU A 828 -11.65 -0.51 7.99
CA LEU A 828 -10.80 -1.62 7.60
C LEU A 828 -11.67 -2.76 7.08
N HIS A 829 -11.49 -3.07 5.81
CA HIS A 829 -11.99 -4.26 5.18
C HIS A 829 -10.88 -5.31 5.06
N SER A 830 -11.29 -6.57 5.19
CA SER A 830 -10.39 -7.70 5.01
C SER A 830 -11.19 -8.95 4.64
N ALA A 831 -10.66 -9.73 3.71
CA ALA A 831 -11.04 -11.12 3.54
C ALA A 831 -10.55 -11.97 4.73
N ASN A 832 -11.18 -13.12 4.97
CA ASN A 832 -10.75 -14.02 6.03
C ASN A 832 -9.39 -14.67 5.68
N GLN A 833 -8.35 -14.26 6.41
CA GLN A 833 -6.97 -14.70 6.22
C GLN A 833 -6.70 -16.10 6.83
N PHE A 834 -7.72 -16.75 7.40
CA PHE A 834 -7.59 -18.07 8.00
C PHE A 834 -7.60 -19.18 6.92
N ASN A 835 -6.61 -19.13 6.02
CA ASN A 835 -6.47 -20.06 4.90
C ASN A 835 -4.97 -20.37 4.60
N PRO A 836 -4.65 -21.40 3.78
CA PRO A 836 -3.27 -21.82 3.54
C PRO A 836 -2.37 -20.77 2.88
N ARG A 837 -2.92 -19.90 2.02
CA ARG A 837 -2.13 -18.86 1.32
C ARG A 837 -1.61 -17.80 2.28
N ASP A 838 -2.31 -17.61 3.39
CA ASP A 838 -2.05 -16.59 4.41
C ASP A 838 -1.53 -17.16 5.72
N GLY A 839 -1.21 -18.46 5.75
CA GLY A 839 -0.64 -19.13 6.92
C GLY A 839 -1.61 -19.22 8.11
N PHE A 840 -2.92 -19.27 7.86
CA PHE A 840 -3.96 -19.43 8.88
C PHE A 840 -3.90 -18.38 10.02
N ILE A 841 -3.64 -17.11 9.69
CA ILE A 841 -3.79 -16.01 10.65
C ILE A 841 -5.23 -15.49 10.66
N ASN A 842 -5.77 -15.13 11.82
CA ASN A 842 -7.05 -14.43 11.88
C ASN A 842 -6.86 -12.98 11.41
N SER A 843 -7.78 -12.43 10.61
CA SER A 843 -7.70 -11.02 10.19
C SER A 843 -7.69 -10.07 11.40
N THR A 844 -8.43 -10.41 12.46
CA THR A 844 -8.38 -9.71 13.75
C THR A 844 -6.96 -9.69 14.34
N MET A 845 -6.27 -10.82 14.39
CA MET A 845 -4.90 -10.90 14.93
C MET A 845 -3.90 -10.15 14.04
N LEU A 846 -4.05 -10.26 12.72
CA LEU A 846 -3.19 -9.60 11.74
C LEU A 846 -3.24 -8.06 11.86
N TYR A 847 -4.44 -7.51 12.13
CA TYR A 847 -4.65 -6.06 12.08
C TYR A 847 -4.91 -5.40 13.43
N MET A 848 -4.89 -6.13 14.56
CA MET A 848 -5.25 -5.58 15.88
C MET A 848 -4.45 -4.33 16.26
N GLU A 849 -3.19 -4.22 15.85
CA GLU A 849 -2.36 -3.03 16.12
C GLU A 849 -2.88 -1.74 15.45
N HIS A 850 -3.78 -1.84 14.47
CA HIS A 850 -4.40 -0.72 13.77
C HIS A 850 -5.77 -0.34 14.35
N PHE A 851 -6.41 -1.23 15.11
CA PHE A 851 -7.75 -1.05 15.66
C PHE A 851 -7.94 0.23 16.49
N PRO A 852 -6.94 0.70 17.27
CA PRO A 852 -7.04 1.99 17.95
C PRO A 852 -7.40 3.15 17.01
N PHE A 853 -6.89 3.12 15.78
CA PHE A 853 -6.83 4.27 14.86
C PHE A 853 -7.84 4.22 13.72
N ILE A 854 -8.59 3.12 13.57
CA ILE A 854 -9.69 3.02 12.61
C ILE A 854 -11.03 3.29 13.28
N SER A 855 -12.04 3.64 12.49
CA SER A 855 -13.39 3.88 12.99
C SER A 855 -14.18 2.58 13.08
N ARG A 856 -14.07 1.68 12.09
CA ARG A 856 -14.93 0.49 11.96
C ARG A 856 -14.27 -0.69 11.25
N LEU A 857 -14.85 -1.88 11.46
CA LEU A 857 -14.52 -3.10 10.74
C LEU A 857 -15.59 -3.43 9.69
N TRP A 858 -15.16 -3.83 8.51
CA TRP A 858 -16.03 -4.44 7.49
C TRP A 858 -15.40 -5.71 6.96
N PHE A 859 -15.29 -6.69 7.86
CA PHE A 859 -14.72 -8.00 7.55
C PHE A 859 -15.66 -8.81 6.68
N GLY A 860 -15.12 -9.25 5.54
CA GLY A 860 -15.93 -9.57 4.38
C GLY A 860 -15.78 -10.99 3.85
N GLU A 861 -15.09 -11.14 2.73
CA GLU A 861 -15.02 -12.39 1.97
C GLU A 861 -14.56 -13.54 2.86
N TYR A 862 -15.19 -14.69 2.69
CA TYR A 862 -14.84 -15.95 3.38
C TYR A 862 -15.04 -15.94 4.91
N PHE A 863 -15.66 -14.90 5.49
CA PHE A 863 -16.13 -14.97 6.88
C PHE A 863 -17.34 -15.90 7.01
N GLU A 864 -17.37 -16.72 8.06
CA GLU A 864 -18.32 -17.81 8.22
C GLU A 864 -19.47 -17.41 9.18
N TYR A 865 -20.53 -16.81 8.63
CA TYR A 865 -21.68 -16.36 9.42
C TYR A 865 -22.54 -17.48 10.04
N GLU A 866 -22.28 -18.73 9.69
CA GLU A 866 -22.90 -19.92 10.31
C GLU A 866 -22.18 -20.40 11.58
N LYS A 867 -21.00 -19.86 11.89
CA LYS A 867 -20.28 -20.17 13.14
C LYS A 867 -20.99 -19.59 14.35
N ASP A 868 -20.71 -20.16 15.51
CA ASP A 868 -21.37 -19.83 16.78
C ASP A 868 -21.15 -18.36 17.23
N LYS A 869 -21.92 -17.96 18.24
CA LYS A 869 -21.89 -16.63 18.85
C LYS A 869 -20.50 -16.19 19.36
N ASP A 870 -19.62 -17.13 19.72
CA ASP A 870 -18.30 -16.81 20.26
C ASP A 870 -17.34 -16.42 19.12
N TYR A 871 -17.46 -17.06 17.95
CA TYR A 871 -16.82 -16.60 16.71
C TYR A 871 -17.30 -15.21 16.29
N TRP A 872 -18.62 -14.98 16.31
CA TRP A 872 -19.18 -13.66 15.99
C TRP A 872 -18.66 -12.55 16.93
N PHE A 873 -18.63 -12.83 18.23
CA PHE A 873 -18.15 -11.86 19.22
C PHE A 873 -16.68 -11.51 19.00
N THR A 874 -15.83 -12.49 18.70
CA THR A 874 -14.36 -12.33 18.69
C THR A 874 -13.78 -11.97 17.32
N GLU A 875 -14.31 -12.50 16.21
CA GLU A 875 -13.78 -12.25 14.87
C GLU A 875 -14.64 -11.30 14.04
N VAL A 876 -15.95 -11.22 14.27
CA VAL A 876 -16.86 -10.48 13.37
C VAL A 876 -17.25 -9.10 13.94
N SER A 877 -17.51 -9.01 15.25
CA SER A 877 -18.19 -7.85 15.84
C SER A 877 -17.34 -6.60 16.05
N GLY A 878 -16.05 -6.77 16.36
CA GLY A 878 -15.16 -5.69 16.83
C GLY A 878 -15.36 -5.27 18.29
N LEU A 879 -16.43 -5.71 18.96
CA LEU A 879 -16.83 -5.21 20.29
C LEU A 879 -15.75 -5.42 21.38
N PRO A 880 -15.06 -6.57 21.48
CA PRO A 880 -14.02 -6.78 22.51
C PRO A 880 -12.84 -5.82 22.39
N PHE A 881 -12.72 -5.13 21.25
CA PHE A 881 -11.61 -4.23 20.95
C PHE A 881 -12.00 -2.75 21.05
N GLY A 882 -13.27 -2.45 21.34
CA GLY A 882 -13.77 -1.07 21.33
C GLY A 882 -14.08 -0.56 19.90
N LEU A 883 -14.46 -1.48 19.01
CA LEU A 883 -14.92 -1.17 17.66
C LEU A 883 -16.31 -1.76 17.43
N MET A 884 -16.99 -1.26 16.42
CA MET A 884 -18.19 -1.88 15.85
C MET A 884 -17.94 -2.17 14.38
N GLY A 885 -18.74 -3.05 13.79
CA GLY A 885 -18.55 -3.45 12.40
C GLY A 885 -19.83 -3.66 11.60
N GLU A 886 -19.61 -4.03 10.35
CA GLU A 886 -20.63 -4.40 9.37
C GLU A 886 -20.31 -5.74 8.68
N MET A 887 -21.27 -6.32 7.98
CA MET A 887 -21.17 -7.62 7.30
C MET A 887 -21.11 -7.48 5.77
N LEU A 888 -20.41 -8.39 5.09
CA LEU A 888 -20.32 -8.44 3.61
C LEU A 888 -20.75 -9.79 3.02
N GLN A 889 -20.11 -10.90 3.42
CA GLN A 889 -20.25 -12.20 2.75
C GLN A 889 -21.72 -12.61 2.61
N GLY A 890 -22.19 -12.80 1.38
CA GLY A 890 -23.58 -13.20 1.12
C GLY A 890 -24.65 -12.20 1.55
N GLY A 891 -24.31 -10.94 1.86
CA GLY A 891 -25.23 -9.95 2.43
C GLY A 891 -25.33 -10.02 3.96
N GLY A 892 -24.52 -10.84 4.63
CA GLY A 892 -24.56 -11.02 6.07
C GLY A 892 -25.73 -11.86 6.56
N HIS A 893 -25.92 -11.88 7.88
CA HIS A 893 -27.06 -12.52 8.53
C HIS A 893 -27.80 -11.48 9.40
N PRO A 894 -28.93 -10.91 8.94
CA PRO A 894 -29.50 -9.71 9.53
C PRO A 894 -29.91 -9.86 11.00
N TYR A 895 -30.49 -11.00 11.38
CA TYR A 895 -30.86 -11.27 12.78
C TYR A 895 -29.64 -11.38 13.70
N ARG A 896 -28.66 -12.22 13.34
CA ARG A 896 -27.41 -12.38 14.08
C ARG A 896 -26.61 -11.08 14.14
N GLY A 897 -26.51 -10.36 13.03
CA GLY A 897 -25.83 -9.05 12.98
C GLY A 897 -26.40 -8.07 13.99
N MET A 898 -27.73 -7.99 14.09
CA MET A 898 -28.40 -7.14 15.07
C MET A 898 -28.24 -7.60 16.52
N LEU A 899 -27.69 -8.78 16.83
CA LEU A 899 -27.25 -9.10 18.19
C LEU A 899 -26.01 -8.28 18.60
N TYR A 900 -25.20 -7.88 17.62
CA TYR A 900 -23.94 -7.15 17.78
C TYR A 900 -24.02 -5.70 17.27
N GLY A 901 -25.22 -5.22 16.94
CA GLY A 901 -25.42 -3.88 16.38
C GLY A 901 -24.99 -3.75 14.91
N MET A 902 -24.75 -4.85 14.22
CA MET A 902 -24.19 -4.87 12.87
C MET A 902 -25.27 -4.99 11.80
N THR A 903 -25.05 -4.35 10.67
CA THR A 903 -25.85 -4.52 9.45
C THR A 903 -24.94 -4.86 8.27
N THR A 904 -25.51 -5.23 7.13
CA THR A 904 -24.76 -5.15 5.86
C THR A 904 -24.74 -3.70 5.36
N ARG A 905 -23.92 -3.38 4.37
CA ARG A 905 -23.92 -2.08 3.71
C ARG A 905 -24.85 -2.11 2.49
N MET A 906 -25.22 -0.95 1.96
CA MET A 906 -25.81 -0.89 0.62
C MET A 906 -24.71 -1.21 -0.40
N TYR A 907 -24.67 -2.45 -0.88
CA TYR A 907 -23.57 -3.00 -1.68
C TYR A 907 -24.05 -4.06 -2.67
N GLY A 908 -23.58 -3.97 -3.93
CA GLY A 908 -23.91 -4.93 -4.97
C GLY A 908 -25.43 -5.08 -5.14
N LYS A 909 -25.94 -6.28 -4.85
CA LYS A 909 -27.38 -6.62 -4.91
C LYS A 909 -28.07 -6.61 -3.54
N TYR A 910 -27.34 -6.36 -2.45
CA TYR A 910 -27.85 -6.48 -1.09
C TYR A 910 -28.42 -5.13 -0.62
N ASP A 911 -29.66 -5.17 -0.12
CA ASP A 911 -30.42 -3.98 0.27
C ASP A 911 -30.68 -3.97 1.79
N VAL A 912 -30.01 -3.05 2.49
CA VAL A 912 -30.09 -2.89 3.95
C VAL A 912 -31.24 -1.98 4.39
N ARG A 913 -31.88 -1.25 3.47
CA ARG A 913 -32.89 -0.22 3.79
C ARG A 913 -34.04 -0.71 4.68
N PRO A 914 -34.57 -1.95 4.56
CA PRO A 914 -35.58 -2.44 5.50
C PRO A 914 -35.15 -2.41 6.97
N ILE A 915 -33.87 -2.70 7.25
CA ILE A 915 -33.31 -2.67 8.61
C ILE A 915 -33.07 -1.22 9.06
N TRP A 916 -32.54 -0.37 8.19
CA TRP A 916 -32.42 1.07 8.49
C TRP A 916 -33.76 1.72 8.83
N LYS A 917 -34.83 1.32 8.14
CA LYS A 917 -36.20 1.76 8.45
C LYS A 917 -36.70 1.24 9.79
N LEU A 918 -36.40 -0.01 10.16
CA LEU A 918 -36.69 -0.54 11.50
C LEU A 918 -35.96 0.30 12.57
N MET A 919 -34.67 0.55 12.36
CA MET A 919 -33.83 1.36 13.24
C MET A 919 -34.38 2.78 13.42
N ASP A 920 -34.80 3.44 12.33
CA ASP A 920 -35.38 4.79 12.37
C ASP A 920 -36.73 4.82 13.10
N ASN A 921 -37.63 3.89 12.78
CA ASN A 921 -38.94 3.81 13.45
C ASN A 921 -38.79 3.56 14.97
N PHE A 922 -37.79 2.77 15.36
CA PHE A 922 -37.46 2.51 16.76
C PHE A 922 -36.61 3.61 17.41
N ASP A 923 -36.02 4.52 16.63
CA ASP A 923 -35.07 5.53 17.12
C ASP A 923 -33.90 4.86 17.89
N ILE A 924 -33.24 3.91 17.22
CA ILE A 924 -32.21 3.04 17.82
C ILE A 924 -30.96 3.81 18.26
N GLU A 925 -30.65 4.92 17.59
CA GLU A 925 -29.47 5.76 17.89
C GLU A 925 -29.52 6.37 19.29
N ASN A 926 -30.72 6.52 19.87
CA ASN A 926 -30.95 7.04 21.21
C ASN A 926 -31.32 5.93 22.21
N SER A 927 -30.88 4.70 21.93
CA SER A 927 -31.07 3.53 22.81
C SER A 927 -29.75 3.05 23.44
N GLU A 928 -29.87 2.39 24.59
CA GLU A 928 -28.76 1.64 25.19
C GLU A 928 -28.73 0.22 24.63
N MET A 929 -27.60 -0.18 24.03
CA MET A 929 -27.40 -1.55 23.59
C MET A 929 -26.97 -2.42 24.77
N LYS A 930 -27.85 -3.36 25.17
CA LYS A 930 -27.64 -4.35 26.22
C LYS A 930 -27.49 -5.75 25.60
N GLY A 931 -26.24 -6.15 25.37
CA GLY A 931 -25.90 -7.40 24.68
C GLY A 931 -26.18 -8.67 25.48
N TYR A 932 -26.34 -9.79 24.79
CA TYR A 932 -26.51 -11.12 25.41
C TYR A 932 -25.35 -11.54 26.32
N TRP A 933 -24.18 -10.94 26.12
CA TRP A 933 -22.95 -11.24 26.86
C TRP A 933 -22.92 -10.60 28.25
N LEU A 934 -23.89 -9.75 28.58
CA LEU A 934 -24.01 -9.16 29.92
C LEU A 934 -24.56 -10.21 30.90
N ASP A 935 -23.92 -10.36 32.06
CA ASP A 935 -24.39 -11.24 33.13
C ASP A 935 -25.86 -10.94 33.49
N ASN A 936 -26.22 -9.66 33.53
CA ASN A 936 -27.56 -9.16 33.82
C ASN A 936 -28.24 -8.55 32.57
N SER A 937 -28.23 -9.27 31.44
CA SER A 937 -29.00 -8.86 30.25
C SER A 937 -30.50 -8.71 30.58
N PRO A 938 -31.19 -7.65 30.11
CA PRO A 938 -32.62 -7.42 30.38
C PRO A 938 -33.54 -8.53 29.87
N VAL A 939 -33.13 -9.22 28.79
CA VAL A 939 -33.89 -10.29 28.17
C VAL A 939 -32.97 -11.47 27.91
N LYS A 940 -33.39 -12.65 28.35
CA LYS A 940 -32.77 -13.94 28.02
C LYS A 940 -33.82 -14.86 27.41
N THR A 941 -33.38 -15.95 26.81
CA THR A 941 -34.28 -17.04 26.41
C THR A 941 -33.96 -18.29 27.22
N ASN A 942 -34.90 -19.23 27.25
CA ASN A 942 -34.70 -20.54 27.84
C ASN A 942 -34.00 -21.55 26.90
N HIS A 943 -33.37 -21.09 25.81
CA HIS A 943 -32.75 -21.95 24.80
C HIS A 943 -31.32 -21.50 24.45
N GLU A 944 -30.34 -22.39 24.57
CA GLU A 944 -28.90 -22.04 24.44
C GLU A 944 -28.50 -21.51 23.06
N ASN A 945 -29.14 -22.01 21.99
CA ASN A 945 -28.87 -21.59 20.61
C ASN A 945 -29.71 -20.39 20.15
N ILE A 946 -30.53 -19.81 21.02
CA ILE A 946 -31.36 -18.63 20.70
C ILE A 946 -31.08 -17.55 21.73
N ILE A 947 -30.38 -16.51 21.33
CA ILE A 947 -29.94 -15.45 22.24
C ILE A 947 -30.57 -14.11 21.87
N ALA A 948 -30.58 -13.20 22.83
CA ALA A 948 -31.24 -11.92 22.73
C ALA A 948 -30.31 -10.76 23.09
N THR A 949 -30.31 -9.72 22.26
CA THR A 949 -29.74 -8.40 22.59
C THR A 949 -30.88 -7.39 22.62
N SER A 950 -30.86 -6.52 23.64
CA SER A 950 -31.88 -5.50 23.85
C SER A 950 -31.36 -4.11 23.52
N TYR A 951 -32.15 -3.31 22.83
CA TYR A 951 -31.93 -1.90 22.57
C TYR A 951 -32.95 -1.13 23.41
N LEU A 952 -32.50 -0.61 24.55
CA LEU A 952 -33.36 -0.13 25.63
C LEU A 952 -33.52 1.39 25.59
N LYS A 953 -34.77 1.85 25.66
CA LYS A 953 -35.16 3.25 25.92
C LYS A 953 -36.00 3.29 27.20
N SER A 954 -36.29 4.50 27.70
CA SER A 954 -37.07 4.70 28.95
C SER A 954 -38.53 4.21 28.89
N ASP A 955 -39.07 4.05 27.69
CA ASP A 955 -40.49 3.78 27.40
C ASP A 955 -40.72 2.66 26.39
N ARG A 956 -39.67 2.15 25.74
CA ARG A 956 -39.75 1.03 24.81
C ARG A 956 -38.42 0.30 24.67
N MET A 957 -38.46 -0.93 24.19
CA MET A 957 -37.28 -1.76 23.96
C MET A 957 -37.42 -2.56 22.66
N LEU A 958 -36.39 -2.55 21.84
CA LEU A 958 -36.28 -3.44 20.68
C LEU A 958 -35.43 -4.65 21.08
N ILE A 959 -35.95 -5.85 20.90
CA ILE A 959 -35.28 -7.10 21.22
C ILE A 959 -34.91 -7.77 19.89
N ALA A 960 -33.61 -7.93 19.63
CA ALA A 960 -33.12 -8.74 18.53
C ALA A 960 -32.91 -10.18 19.02
N LEU A 961 -33.62 -11.13 18.42
CA LEU A 961 -33.47 -12.56 18.65
C LEU A 961 -32.83 -13.19 17.41
N ALA A 962 -31.86 -14.08 17.59
CA ALA A 962 -31.34 -14.89 16.49
C ALA A 962 -31.06 -16.32 16.94
N SER A 963 -31.24 -17.25 16.01
CA SER A 963 -31.13 -18.69 16.22
C SER A 963 -29.91 -19.28 15.50
N TRP A 964 -29.23 -20.19 16.20
CA TRP A 964 -28.28 -21.17 15.65
C TRP A 964 -28.88 -22.59 15.65
N SER A 965 -30.17 -22.75 16.00
CA SER A 965 -30.81 -24.06 15.91
C SER A 965 -30.98 -24.48 14.45
N GLU A 966 -30.77 -25.78 14.23
CA GLU A 966 -31.07 -26.44 12.96
C GLU A 966 -32.55 -26.82 12.81
N GLN A 967 -33.42 -26.39 13.73
CA GLN A 967 -34.86 -26.63 13.69
C GLN A 967 -35.63 -25.36 14.10
N ASP A 968 -36.94 -25.35 13.84
CA ASP A 968 -37.84 -24.35 14.39
C ASP A 968 -38.01 -24.60 15.89
N GLU A 969 -37.76 -23.58 16.71
CA GLU A 969 -37.79 -23.70 18.17
C GLU A 969 -38.91 -22.86 18.78
N LYS A 970 -39.40 -23.28 19.95
CA LYS A 970 -40.31 -22.48 20.78
C LYS A 970 -39.58 -22.03 22.03
N VAL A 971 -39.46 -20.71 22.21
CA VAL A 971 -38.75 -20.11 23.34
C VAL A 971 -39.64 -19.19 24.14
N ASN A 972 -39.39 -19.11 25.44
CA ASN A 972 -39.96 -18.09 26.31
C ASN A 972 -38.91 -17.01 26.56
N LEU A 973 -39.36 -15.76 26.67
CA LEU A 973 -38.48 -14.66 27.04
C LEU A 973 -38.47 -14.50 28.57
N ASP A 974 -37.30 -14.63 29.16
CA ASP A 974 -37.05 -14.31 30.56
C ASP A 974 -36.73 -12.82 30.67
N MET A 975 -37.66 -12.07 31.28
CA MET A 975 -37.64 -10.60 31.33
C MET A 975 -37.22 -10.13 32.72
N ASP A 976 -36.06 -9.47 32.82
CA ASP A 976 -35.66 -8.78 34.04
C ASP A 976 -36.27 -7.36 34.06
N TRP A 977 -37.49 -7.27 34.59
CA TRP A 977 -38.23 -6.00 34.71
C TRP A 977 -37.50 -4.92 35.50
N LYS A 978 -36.55 -5.29 36.36
CA LYS A 978 -35.74 -4.31 37.11
C LYS A 978 -34.72 -3.66 36.18
N GLN A 979 -34.09 -4.44 35.30
CA GLN A 979 -33.17 -3.91 34.28
C GLN A 979 -33.91 -3.16 33.17
N ILE A 980 -35.11 -3.63 32.79
CA ILE A 980 -35.94 -2.96 31.77
C ILE A 980 -36.42 -1.58 32.27
N GLY A 981 -36.72 -1.43 33.56
CA GLY A 981 -37.08 -0.14 34.16
C GLY A 981 -38.50 0.36 33.86
N PHE A 982 -39.30 -0.37 33.07
CA PHE A 982 -40.72 -0.10 32.85
C PHE A 982 -41.53 -1.40 32.77
N LYS A 983 -42.84 -1.32 33.00
CA LYS A 983 -43.77 -2.43 32.79
C LYS A 983 -44.47 -2.30 31.44
N SER A 984 -44.72 -3.42 30.80
CA SER A 984 -45.41 -3.52 29.52
C SER A 984 -46.49 -4.61 29.57
N ASN A 985 -47.49 -4.51 28.70
CA ASN A 985 -48.40 -5.59 28.35
C ASN A 985 -48.45 -5.87 26.84
N ARG A 986 -47.55 -5.27 26.06
CA ARG A 986 -47.58 -5.31 24.61
C ARG A 986 -46.20 -5.67 24.06
N LEU A 987 -46.13 -6.82 23.41
CA LEU A 987 -44.97 -7.34 22.73
C LEU A 987 -45.38 -7.72 21.31
N PHE A 988 -44.71 -7.16 20.31
CA PHE A 988 -45.03 -7.45 18.91
C PHE A 988 -43.79 -7.45 18.03
N SER A 989 -43.79 -8.21 16.94
CA SER A 989 -42.85 -8.02 15.85
C SER A 989 -43.36 -6.92 14.93
N PRO A 990 -42.59 -5.84 14.66
CA PRO A 990 -42.94 -4.92 13.58
C PRO A 990 -42.78 -5.62 12.23
N LYS A 991 -43.51 -5.16 11.21
CA LYS A 991 -43.25 -5.59 9.83
C LYS A 991 -41.89 -5.04 9.38
N VAL A 992 -41.01 -5.91 8.90
CA VAL A 992 -39.75 -5.55 8.25
C VAL A 992 -39.71 -6.25 6.90
N ASP A 993 -39.73 -5.47 5.83
CA ASP A 993 -39.86 -6.00 4.47
C ASP A 993 -38.82 -7.09 4.20
N THR A 994 -39.27 -8.19 3.59
CA THR A 994 -38.50 -9.42 3.28
C THR A 994 -37.97 -10.23 4.47
N LEU A 995 -38.04 -9.72 5.70
CA LEU A 995 -37.52 -10.40 6.90
C LEU A 995 -38.64 -10.97 7.77
N GLN A 996 -39.60 -10.14 8.20
CA GLN A 996 -40.65 -10.57 9.14
C GLN A 996 -41.97 -9.84 8.93
N ALA A 997 -43.06 -10.53 9.24
CA ALA A 997 -44.41 -9.96 9.28
C ALA A 997 -44.72 -9.30 10.63
N TYR A 998 -45.76 -8.47 10.64
CA TYR A 998 -46.31 -7.97 11.89
C TYR A 998 -47.02 -9.09 12.64
N GLN A 999 -46.73 -9.24 13.94
CA GLN A 999 -47.41 -10.20 14.80
C GLN A 999 -47.39 -9.72 16.26
N GLU A 1000 -48.53 -9.82 16.94
CA GLU A 1000 -48.62 -9.61 18.40
C GLU A 1000 -48.30 -10.94 19.12
N PHE A 1001 -47.61 -10.85 20.25
CA PHE A 1001 -47.20 -11.99 21.07
C PHE A 1001 -47.73 -11.85 22.49
N ASN A 1002 -48.10 -12.98 23.10
CA ASN A 1002 -48.34 -13.02 24.54
C ASN A 1002 -46.98 -13.03 25.25
N LEU A 1003 -46.78 -12.08 26.17
CA LEU A 1003 -45.55 -11.94 26.96
C LEU A 1003 -45.17 -13.20 27.74
N GLU A 1004 -46.15 -13.96 28.21
CA GLU A 1004 -45.93 -15.21 28.96
C GLU A 1004 -45.98 -16.46 28.07
N GLY A 1005 -46.28 -16.30 26.78
CA GLY A 1005 -46.43 -17.39 25.83
C GLY A 1005 -45.14 -17.72 25.07
N PRO A 1006 -45.03 -18.93 24.51
CA PRO A 1006 -43.90 -19.30 23.67
C PRO A 1006 -43.92 -18.53 22.34
N ILE A 1007 -42.74 -18.13 21.91
CA ILE A 1007 -42.46 -17.50 20.62
C ILE A 1007 -41.77 -18.53 19.73
N THR A 1008 -42.31 -18.75 18.54
CA THR A 1008 -41.67 -19.63 17.54
C THR A 1008 -40.60 -18.86 16.78
N ILE A 1009 -39.37 -19.35 16.83
CA ILE A 1009 -38.24 -18.83 16.07
C ILE A 1009 -37.89 -19.85 14.98
N PRO A 1010 -37.99 -19.49 13.69
CA PRO A 1010 -37.63 -20.41 12.62
C PRO A 1010 -36.15 -20.81 12.64
N LYS A 1011 -35.86 -22.01 12.13
CA LYS A 1011 -34.52 -22.54 11.91
C LYS A 1011 -33.61 -21.49 11.29
N ASN A 1012 -32.42 -21.28 11.88
CA ASN A 1012 -31.39 -20.38 11.34
C ASN A 1012 -31.87 -18.95 11.03
N MET A 1013 -32.93 -18.47 11.69
CA MET A 1013 -33.47 -17.11 11.51
C MET A 1013 -33.49 -16.36 12.84
N GLY A 1014 -34.46 -15.49 13.04
CA GLY A 1014 -34.60 -14.65 14.21
C GLY A 1014 -35.87 -13.81 14.13
N LEU A 1015 -36.03 -12.93 15.12
CA LEU A 1015 -37.12 -11.95 15.17
C LEU A 1015 -36.62 -10.65 15.79
N PHE A 1016 -37.15 -9.55 15.30
CA PHE A 1016 -37.11 -8.25 15.96
C PHE A 1016 -38.44 -8.07 16.67
N LEU A 1017 -38.43 -7.84 17.98
CA LEU A 1017 -39.62 -7.60 18.79
C LEU A 1017 -39.56 -6.23 19.44
N ILE A 1018 -40.69 -5.56 19.58
CA ILE A 1018 -40.82 -4.29 20.30
C ILE A 1018 -41.68 -4.54 21.54
N LEU A 1019 -41.14 -4.13 22.68
CA LEU A 1019 -41.83 -4.03 23.96
C LEU A 1019 -42.13 -2.56 24.25
N GLU A 1020 -43.40 -2.20 24.42
CA GLU A 1020 -43.82 -0.81 24.67
C GLU A 1020 -44.36 -0.63 26.08
N LYS A 1021 -43.98 0.45 26.75
CA LYS A 1021 -44.56 0.85 28.04
C LYS A 1021 -46.07 1.10 27.88
N LYS A 1022 -46.81 0.70 28.91
CA LYS A 1022 -48.26 0.89 29.01
C LYS A 1022 -48.69 2.35 28.84
#